data_AF-A0AAW0CFP9-F1
#
_entry.id   AF-A0AAW0CFP9-F1
#
_cell.length_a   1.000
_cell.length_b   1.000
_cell.length_c   1.000
_cell.angle_alpha   90.00
_cell.angle_beta   90.00
_cell.angle_gamma   90.00
#
_symmetry.space_group_name_H-M   'P 1'
#
loop_
_entity.id
_entity.type
_entity.pdbx_description
1 polymer ?
#
loop_
_entity_poly.entity_id
_entity_poly.type
_entity_poly.pdbx_seq_one_letter_code
_entity_poly.pdbx_strand_id
1 'polypeptide(L)'
;MSGKLGVPYDGKGKEIPVPITNRPPQSTRSRRFRQLAGLVVVLLGVHYAVNGFGFGGGRDKQDLNALDMTSHPRHPKKGRYIPPVLAEKHFLEVPDADSAIKASRHYAGRPHLAGSEADFEQAKDFLSFLQSSLGIKAPHEQPIYPAGSPESQRATLSIPKLRAPHAWIDVYYPVMNTPLDRTLQALDDNGEVVWEADLDEHGEDGDPDAAKYSNAVPTFHGLSSAGDVKGQLVYANYGLKEDYDGLVAKGIDFNGKIVLVRYGGNFRGLKIKGAEELGAAGVLIYSDPRDDGSVTVENGYKPYPEGPARNAKAVQRGSVQYLSLYPGDPTTPGYPSYENSTRTDGENIPKIPSLPISWENAKKLLDLLDGKEWNGVVRLSNQVDTKVTPIWNTVGVIPGHIRDEIVVLGNHRDAWVLGAADPTSGTASIHETIRGFGELLKKGWKPMRTIVFASWDAEEYGLIGSTEWGEDFAEFISKYVVAYLNLDVSTSGSRFNTQASPLLSHVVRHAADDLPHPTKENATLWDATKDTGDYFGITAQTVDEEYLAVRARTTNTADDIGVGVLGSGSDYTVFLQRLGVPSMNHGFGASTHDPVYHYHSVYDSELFQERYADPGFHRHIAIAKHLGLTALRIASPAILPFNTTHYSLELDSYLDKVEAIISTTDIQVDLSPLRQSIGSLQVASRALDFERLAAERELWKIIKKWKKKHDKGRRLKKKMWKAYCKWQKEVLGKECKHHHSHGKDITEVFESEIPRDLPAVHPESGKPVKHRVGRLPAWVAEQMDAGNSDLGEGWKDDVVYGLAMGLALSPDPEIEVSLANSLAMFSGGCRRRERIADGHRPHRPHWPGKLIRELIRVVKRLRAINQQLIAFERGFISEDGIPQREWYKHLGVAPGKWLGYGATTLPALTEAITFEKNATLAQYEVGRLKDVVDGLTETVKRLLAAAREDNEEMLLEVFEAGGFDINFQDGLGNTALHNAVMNGSTDVLEHILSHEECDVDPINRTDKATPLHLAVKLEDPELRAYVVSSLLEAGADTKIKNKYNQTALDLVPSDDADTRALIRKSQAQATVSTDDVASDDDGEPGSGSGSDDD
;
A
#
# COMPACT_ATOMS: atom_id res chain seq x y z
N MET A 1 -42.01 -20.83 0.55
CA MET A 1 -42.11 -21.98 1.47
C MET A 1 -40.68 -22.48 1.70
N SER A 2 -40.02 -22.46 2.86
CA SER A 2 -40.37 -22.74 4.28
C SER A 2 -40.07 -24.19 4.70
N GLY A 3 -38.96 -24.40 5.42
CA GLY A 3 -38.51 -25.69 5.98
C GLY A 3 -36.98 -25.73 6.12
N LYS A 4 -36.38 -25.13 7.15
CA LYS A 4 -36.15 -25.64 8.52
C LYS A 4 -35.27 -26.90 8.61
N LEU A 5 -34.18 -26.76 9.38
CA LEU A 5 -33.18 -27.79 9.69
C LEU A 5 -33.73 -28.92 10.58
N GLY A 6 -33.19 -30.13 10.41
CA GLY A 6 -33.44 -31.30 11.26
C GLY A 6 -32.38 -31.52 12.35
N VAL A 7 -32.73 -32.32 13.36
CA VAL A 7 -31.89 -32.67 14.52
C VAL A 7 -31.23 -34.04 14.28
N PRO A 8 -29.97 -34.27 14.69
CA PRO A 8 -29.29 -35.56 14.48
C PRO A 8 -29.87 -36.71 15.32
N TYR A 9 -29.89 -37.91 14.72
CA TYR A 9 -30.27 -39.17 15.36
C TYR A 9 -29.02 -40.01 15.68
N ASP A 10 -29.16 -41.00 16.57
CA ASP A 10 -28.10 -41.99 16.80
C ASP A 10 -28.07 -43.08 15.70
N GLY A 11 -26.96 -43.82 15.63
CA GLY A 11 -26.71 -44.85 14.62
C GLY A 11 -27.61 -46.09 14.69
N LYS A 12 -28.68 -46.10 15.50
CA LYS A 12 -29.72 -47.15 15.53
C LYS A 12 -31.15 -46.61 15.53
N GLY A 13 -31.34 -45.32 15.24
CA GLY A 13 -32.62 -44.76 14.78
C GLY A 13 -33.71 -44.72 15.84
N LYS A 14 -33.42 -44.23 17.05
CA LYS A 14 -34.44 -43.95 18.08
C LYS A 14 -34.30 -42.56 18.69
N GLU A 15 -35.44 -41.91 18.92
CA GLU A 15 -35.53 -40.67 19.70
C GLU A 15 -35.39 -40.96 21.20
N ILE A 16 -34.89 -39.98 21.97
CA ILE A 16 -34.69 -40.07 23.43
C ILE A 16 -35.47 -38.92 24.12
N PRO A 17 -36.61 -39.19 24.78
CA PRO A 17 -37.48 -38.16 25.39
C PRO A 17 -37.16 -37.85 26.87
N VAL A 18 -37.78 -36.78 27.41
CA VAL A 18 -37.47 -36.20 28.74
C VAL A 18 -38.70 -36.11 29.68
N PRO A 19 -38.62 -36.61 30.94
CA PRO A 19 -39.54 -36.25 32.05
C PRO A 19 -38.86 -36.11 33.46
N ILE A 20 -39.59 -35.91 34.58
CA ILE A 20 -40.09 -34.59 35.07
C ILE A 20 -40.53 -34.65 36.58
N THR A 21 -40.31 -33.56 37.35
CA THR A 21 -40.93 -33.15 38.66
C THR A 21 -40.69 -33.85 40.06
N ASN A 22 -40.54 -32.98 41.08
CA ASN A 22 -41.16 -32.91 42.45
C ASN A 22 -40.88 -33.86 43.66
N ARG A 23 -40.35 -33.25 44.76
CA ARG A 23 -40.89 -33.04 46.16
C ARG A 23 -41.73 -34.11 46.93
N PRO A 24 -41.89 -34.04 48.28
CA PRO A 24 -41.51 -33.01 49.28
C PRO A 24 -40.40 -33.50 50.26
N PRO A 25 -40.51 -33.77 51.61
CA PRO A 25 -41.55 -33.64 52.66
C PRO A 25 -41.32 -32.44 53.65
N GLN A 26 -41.53 -32.60 54.97
CA GLN A 26 -41.48 -31.54 56.03
C GLN A 26 -41.21 -32.08 57.46
N SER A 27 -40.75 -31.23 58.41
CA SER A 27 -41.09 -31.34 59.87
C SER A 27 -40.81 -30.07 60.72
N THR A 28 -41.85 -29.54 61.41
CA THR A 28 -41.91 -28.86 62.74
C THR A 28 -40.73 -27.99 63.28
N ARG A 29 -40.92 -26.69 63.60
CA ARG A 29 -41.37 -26.08 64.90
C ARG A 29 -40.42 -26.35 66.12
N SER A 30 -40.15 -25.41 67.06
CA SER A 30 -40.93 -24.26 67.57
C SER A 30 -40.13 -23.05 68.14
N ARG A 31 -40.81 -21.91 68.38
CA ARG A 31 -40.32 -20.66 69.02
C ARG A 31 -39.95 -20.79 70.52
N ARG A 32 -39.04 -19.93 71.03
CA ARG A 32 -39.32 -18.86 72.04
C ARG A 32 -38.08 -17.99 72.41
N PHE A 33 -38.33 -16.71 72.76
CA PHE A 33 -37.47 -15.63 73.36
C PHE A 33 -36.05 -15.41 72.78
N ARG A 34 -35.61 -14.23 72.28
CA ARG A 34 -35.66 -12.78 72.68
C ARG A 34 -34.68 -12.37 73.80
N GLN A 35 -33.83 -11.38 73.46
CA GLN A 35 -32.94 -10.53 74.29
C GLN A 35 -31.75 -11.28 74.95
N LEU A 36 -30.49 -10.87 74.75
CA LEU A 36 -29.94 -9.54 75.07
C LEU A 36 -29.16 -8.84 73.91
N ALA A 37 -28.55 -7.69 74.20
CA ALA A 37 -28.03 -6.73 73.23
C ALA A 37 -26.52 -6.86 72.89
N GLY A 38 -26.13 -6.22 71.79
CA GLY A 38 -24.87 -6.41 71.09
C GLY A 38 -23.59 -5.94 71.78
N LEU A 39 -22.52 -6.68 71.46
CA LEU A 39 -21.15 -6.19 71.28
C LEU A 39 -20.41 -7.16 70.31
N VAL A 40 -19.09 -7.06 70.18
CA VAL A 40 -18.16 -8.02 69.52
C VAL A 40 -18.14 -8.10 67.98
N VAL A 41 -19.26 -8.08 67.24
CA VAL A 41 -19.27 -8.43 65.79
C VAL A 41 -18.35 -7.55 64.91
N VAL A 42 -18.07 -6.31 65.31
CA VAL A 42 -17.21 -5.36 64.57
C VAL A 42 -15.71 -5.71 64.65
N LEU A 43 -15.26 -6.51 65.63
CA LEU A 43 -13.82 -6.68 65.93
C LEU A 43 -13.14 -7.91 65.32
N LEU A 44 -13.88 -8.88 64.77
CA LEU A 44 -13.27 -10.12 64.24
C LEU A 44 -13.04 -10.12 62.71
N GLY A 45 -13.70 -9.23 61.95
CA GLY A 45 -13.53 -9.16 60.49
C GLY A 45 -12.16 -8.64 60.01
N VAL A 46 -11.41 -7.94 60.87
CA VAL A 46 -10.15 -7.26 60.50
C VAL A 46 -8.91 -8.12 60.78
N HIS A 47 -9.00 -9.12 61.65
CA HIS A 47 -7.84 -9.89 62.11
C HIS A 47 -7.31 -10.89 61.06
N TYR A 48 -8.20 -11.51 60.27
CA TYR A 48 -7.86 -12.62 59.37
C TYR A 48 -7.21 -12.19 58.03
N ALA A 49 -7.00 -10.89 57.81
CA ALA A 49 -6.58 -10.33 56.53
C ALA A 49 -5.10 -9.85 56.48
N VAL A 50 -4.32 -10.02 57.55
CA VAL A 50 -3.03 -9.30 57.72
C VAL A 50 -1.82 -10.20 58.02
N ASN A 51 -1.98 -11.35 58.68
CA ASN A 51 -0.86 -12.20 59.11
C ASN A 51 -0.92 -13.57 58.43
N GLY A 52 0.02 -13.88 57.52
CA GLY A 52 -0.02 -15.10 56.69
C GLY A 52 1.27 -15.51 55.99
N PHE A 53 2.44 -15.04 56.44
CA PHE A 53 3.78 -15.48 56.04
C PHE A 53 4.69 -15.39 57.29
N GLY A 54 5.62 -16.31 57.59
CA GLY A 54 5.91 -17.62 56.99
C GLY A 54 7.21 -18.21 57.59
N PHE A 55 7.39 -19.53 57.53
CA PHE A 55 8.62 -20.27 57.90
C PHE A 55 8.67 -21.57 57.07
N GLY A 56 9.82 -22.14 56.68
CA GLY A 56 11.21 -21.69 56.81
C GLY A 56 12.21 -22.84 56.55
N GLY A 57 13.49 -22.53 56.35
CA GLY A 57 14.58 -23.53 56.32
C GLY A 57 15.31 -23.69 54.97
N GLY A 58 16.61 -24.04 55.04
CA GLY A 58 17.47 -24.38 53.91
C GLY A 58 18.86 -24.82 54.40
N ARG A 59 19.63 -25.55 53.57
CA ARG A 59 21.05 -25.90 53.80
C ARG A 59 21.76 -26.36 52.52
N ASP A 60 22.97 -25.82 52.34
CA ASP A 60 24.23 -26.41 51.84
C ASP A 60 24.32 -27.29 50.56
N LYS A 61 25.11 -26.72 49.62
CA LYS A 61 26.29 -27.30 48.93
C LYS A 61 26.16 -28.27 47.73
N GLN A 62 26.56 -27.70 46.59
CA GLN A 62 27.58 -28.18 45.63
C GLN A 62 27.29 -29.37 44.68
N ASP A 63 27.71 -29.11 43.43
CA ASP A 63 28.23 -30.00 42.39
C ASP A 63 27.38 -31.22 41.97
N LEU A 64 26.76 -31.11 40.78
CA LEU A 64 27.04 -32.01 39.64
C LEU A 64 26.42 -31.48 38.33
N ASN A 65 26.87 -32.02 37.20
CA ASN A 65 26.49 -31.60 35.85
C ASN A 65 25.22 -32.28 35.31
N ALA A 66 24.71 -31.69 34.22
CA ALA A 66 23.80 -32.24 33.20
C ALA A 66 22.27 -32.13 33.40
N LEU A 67 21.63 -31.68 32.30
CA LEU A 67 20.29 -32.03 31.80
C LEU A 67 19.09 -32.05 32.77
N ASP A 68 18.27 -31.00 32.71
CA ASP A 68 16.81 -31.16 32.72
C ASP A 68 16.14 -30.15 31.75
N MET A 69 15.07 -30.59 31.07
CA MET A 69 14.32 -29.86 30.05
C MET A 69 12.90 -29.52 30.54
N THR A 70 12.76 -28.63 31.54
CA THR A 70 11.43 -28.14 31.95
C THR A 70 11.37 -26.63 32.25
N SER A 71 11.41 -25.79 31.21
CA SER A 71 10.92 -24.41 31.35
C SER A 71 9.42 -24.34 31.05
N HIS A 72 8.60 -24.11 32.08
CA HIS A 72 7.16 -23.90 31.90
C HIS A 72 6.87 -22.65 31.04
N PRO A 73 5.84 -22.66 30.18
CA PRO A 73 5.54 -21.56 29.28
C PRO A 73 5.21 -20.29 30.07
N ARG A 74 6.09 -19.29 29.99
CA ARG A 74 5.82 -17.95 30.52
C ARG A 74 4.63 -17.38 29.73
N HIS A 75 3.53 -17.05 30.42
CA HIS A 75 2.39 -16.39 29.80
C HIS A 75 2.85 -15.17 29.00
N PRO A 76 2.30 -14.94 27.78
CA PRO A 76 2.67 -13.79 26.97
C PRO A 76 2.41 -12.50 27.75
N LYS A 77 3.44 -11.65 27.84
CA LYS A 77 3.28 -10.30 28.40
C LYS A 77 2.24 -9.58 27.53
N LYS A 78 1.21 -8.99 28.15
CA LYS A 78 0.24 -8.16 27.41
C LYS A 78 1.02 -7.10 26.62
N GLY A 79 0.83 -7.07 25.30
CA GLY A 79 1.56 -6.18 24.41
C GLY A 79 1.45 -4.73 24.87
N ARG A 80 2.60 -4.05 24.93
CA ARG A 80 2.63 -2.58 24.93
C ARG A 80 2.61 -2.17 23.47
N TYR A 81 1.59 -1.42 23.06
CA TYR A 81 1.66 -0.64 21.83
C TYR A 81 2.94 0.20 21.83
N ILE A 82 3.58 0.29 20.67
CA ILE A 82 4.80 1.06 20.46
C ILE A 82 4.40 2.27 19.59
N PRO A 83 4.63 3.52 20.05
CA PRO A 83 4.34 4.73 19.26
C PRO A 83 5.00 4.68 17.88
N PRO A 84 4.38 5.22 16.81
CA PRO A 84 4.93 5.16 15.45
C PRO A 84 6.39 5.62 15.36
N VAL A 85 6.73 6.77 15.94
CA VAL A 85 8.12 7.30 15.98
C VAL A 85 9.09 6.35 16.71
N LEU A 86 8.62 5.62 17.73
CA LEU A 86 9.45 4.63 18.43
C LEU A 86 9.53 3.30 17.67
N ALA A 87 8.53 2.97 16.85
CA ALA A 87 8.57 1.84 15.92
C ALA A 87 9.52 2.14 14.74
N GLU A 88 9.47 3.33 14.15
CA GLU A 88 10.46 3.81 13.16
C GLU A 88 11.87 3.73 13.74
N LYS A 89 12.12 4.30 14.93
CA LYS A 89 13.44 4.20 15.58
C LYS A 89 13.88 2.74 15.80
N HIS A 90 13.02 1.90 16.40
CA HIS A 90 13.36 0.50 16.66
C HIS A 90 13.46 -0.37 15.42
N PHE A 91 12.91 0.06 14.28
CA PHE A 91 13.11 -0.57 12.98
C PHE A 91 14.47 -0.16 12.39
N LEU A 92 14.79 1.14 12.35
CA LEU A 92 16.05 1.66 11.81
C LEU A 92 17.30 1.20 12.59
N GLU A 93 17.12 0.73 13.82
CA GLU A 93 18.10 0.05 14.67
C GLU A 93 18.44 -1.40 14.23
N VAL A 94 17.70 -2.02 13.28
CA VAL A 94 17.82 -3.47 12.98
C VAL A 94 18.54 -3.82 11.66
N PRO A 95 18.26 -3.21 10.48
CA PRO A 95 18.99 -3.55 9.26
C PRO A 95 20.49 -3.25 9.39
N ASP A 96 21.29 -4.32 9.28
CA ASP A 96 22.74 -4.32 9.47
C ASP A 96 23.48 -5.00 8.30
N ALA A 97 24.58 -4.39 7.85
CA ALA A 97 25.31 -4.82 6.64
C ALA A 97 25.90 -6.22 6.78
N ASP A 98 26.30 -6.58 8.01
CA ASP A 98 26.83 -7.89 8.34
C ASP A 98 25.79 -8.99 8.08
N SER A 99 24.51 -8.73 8.33
CA SER A 99 23.38 -9.61 8.04
C SER A 99 23.01 -9.59 6.54
N ALA A 100 22.98 -8.41 5.90
CA ALA A 100 22.69 -8.29 4.46
C ALA A 100 23.71 -9.05 3.57
N ILE A 101 25.01 -8.95 3.87
CA ILE A 101 26.07 -9.72 3.17
C ILE A 101 25.85 -11.24 3.32
N LYS A 102 25.37 -11.69 4.49
CA LYS A 102 25.08 -13.11 4.73
C LYS A 102 23.82 -13.58 3.98
N ALA A 103 22.83 -12.71 3.80
CA ALA A 103 21.66 -12.99 2.97
C ALA A 103 22.04 -13.04 1.47
N SER A 104 22.80 -12.06 0.99
CA SER A 104 23.24 -11.98 -0.41
C SER A 104 24.05 -13.23 -0.83
N ARG A 105 25.12 -13.55 -0.08
CA ARG A 105 25.91 -14.79 -0.24
C ARG A 105 25.10 -16.10 -0.13
N HIS A 106 23.95 -16.10 0.54
CA HIS A 106 23.10 -17.29 0.68
C HIS A 106 22.22 -17.51 -0.55
N TYR A 107 21.66 -16.44 -1.10
CA TYR A 107 20.77 -16.51 -2.26
C TYR A 107 21.57 -16.53 -3.58
N ALA A 108 22.49 -15.59 -3.81
CA ALA A 108 23.31 -15.51 -5.02
C ALA A 108 24.48 -16.52 -5.10
N GLY A 109 24.75 -17.30 -4.04
CA GLY A 109 25.85 -18.28 -3.99
C GLY A 109 25.66 -19.54 -4.87
N ARG A 110 24.54 -19.65 -5.58
CA ARG A 110 24.17 -20.72 -6.51
C ARG A 110 23.22 -20.16 -7.57
N PRO A 111 23.20 -20.66 -8.82
CA PRO A 111 22.21 -20.23 -9.79
C PRO A 111 20.78 -20.57 -9.37
N HIS A 112 19.82 -19.69 -9.69
CA HIS A 112 18.40 -19.83 -9.32
C HIS A 112 17.46 -19.33 -10.43
N LEU A 113 17.56 -19.98 -11.60
CA LEU A 113 16.63 -19.78 -12.70
C LEU A 113 15.20 -20.17 -12.30
N ALA A 114 14.22 -19.39 -12.76
CA ALA A 114 12.80 -19.63 -12.50
C ALA A 114 12.37 -21.08 -12.78
N GLY A 115 11.57 -21.65 -11.89
CA GLY A 115 11.09 -23.04 -12.03
C GLY A 115 12.15 -24.14 -11.92
N SER A 116 13.39 -23.82 -11.51
CA SER A 116 14.45 -24.81 -11.27
C SER A 116 14.40 -25.43 -9.86
N GLU A 117 15.01 -26.61 -9.69
CA GLU A 117 15.17 -27.23 -8.36
C GLU A 117 15.91 -26.32 -7.38
N ALA A 118 16.89 -25.55 -7.85
CA ALA A 118 17.66 -24.63 -7.03
C ALA A 118 16.80 -23.45 -6.54
N ASP A 119 15.93 -22.90 -7.39
CA ASP A 119 14.95 -21.89 -6.99
C ASP A 119 13.90 -22.45 -6.02
N PHE A 120 13.40 -23.68 -6.24
CA PHE A 120 12.47 -24.30 -5.30
C PHE A 120 13.05 -24.45 -3.88
N GLU A 121 14.35 -24.77 -3.76
CA GLU A 121 15.04 -24.71 -2.46
C GLU A 121 15.11 -23.27 -1.92
N GLN A 122 15.39 -22.25 -2.75
CA GLN A 122 15.39 -20.85 -2.32
C GLN A 122 14.01 -20.40 -1.79
N ALA A 123 12.92 -20.81 -2.44
CA ALA A 123 11.54 -20.56 -1.98
C ALA A 123 11.29 -21.17 -0.58
N LYS A 124 11.75 -22.40 -0.35
CA LYS A 124 11.64 -23.08 0.96
C LYS A 124 12.56 -22.49 2.03
N ASP A 125 13.75 -22.02 1.65
CA ASP A 125 14.66 -21.26 2.52
C ASP A 125 14.01 -19.93 2.93
N PHE A 126 13.41 -19.18 2.00
CA PHE A 126 12.69 -17.93 2.26
C PHE A 126 11.43 -18.13 3.11
N LEU A 127 10.66 -19.20 2.86
CA LEU A 127 9.52 -19.61 3.70
C LEU A 127 9.96 -19.90 5.14
N SER A 128 11.09 -20.60 5.31
CA SER A 128 11.68 -20.91 6.62
C SER A 128 12.19 -19.65 7.34
N PHE A 129 12.76 -18.72 6.59
CA PHE A 129 13.14 -17.40 7.06
C PHE A 129 11.92 -16.57 7.53
N LEU A 130 10.87 -16.46 6.72
CA LEU A 130 9.60 -15.81 7.10
C LEU A 130 9.05 -16.41 8.40
N GLN A 131 9.02 -17.74 8.50
CA GLN A 131 8.51 -18.42 9.69
C GLN A 131 9.31 -18.08 10.95
N SER A 132 10.64 -18.15 10.87
CA SER A 132 11.52 -17.87 12.02
C SER A 132 11.54 -16.38 12.42
N SER A 133 11.58 -15.46 11.47
CA SER A 133 11.63 -14.02 11.72
C SER A 133 10.31 -13.45 12.25
N LEU A 134 9.17 -13.89 11.70
CA LEU A 134 7.83 -13.42 12.12
C LEU A 134 7.25 -14.21 13.30
N GLY A 135 7.95 -15.25 13.77
CA GLY A 135 7.53 -16.08 14.92
C GLY A 135 6.36 -17.02 14.60
N ILE A 136 6.20 -17.42 13.34
CA ILE A 136 5.19 -18.38 12.89
C ILE A 136 5.63 -19.76 13.34
N LYS A 137 4.71 -20.53 13.94
CA LYS A 137 4.99 -21.93 14.26
C LYS A 137 4.92 -22.76 12.98
N ALA A 138 6.06 -23.29 12.54
CA ALA A 138 6.12 -24.25 11.43
C ALA A 138 5.11 -25.42 11.63
N PRO A 139 4.28 -25.74 10.63
CA PRO A 139 3.48 -26.97 10.60
C PRO A 139 4.37 -28.23 10.41
N HIS A 140 3.75 -29.41 10.47
CA HIS A 140 4.46 -30.69 10.27
C HIS A 140 4.74 -30.98 8.79
N GLU A 141 3.76 -30.70 7.93
CA GLU A 141 3.88 -30.70 6.48
C GLU A 141 4.09 -29.25 6.03
N GLN A 142 5.00 -29.01 5.08
CA GLN A 142 5.27 -27.65 4.61
C GLN A 142 4.02 -27.06 3.91
N PRO A 143 3.66 -25.78 4.16
CA PRO A 143 2.49 -25.15 3.57
C PRO A 143 2.78 -24.73 2.12
N ILE A 144 2.81 -25.71 1.22
CA ILE A 144 3.06 -25.56 -0.22
C ILE A 144 1.82 -26.09 -0.93
N TYR A 145 1.15 -25.24 -1.70
CA TYR A 145 -0.18 -25.52 -2.24
C TYR A 145 -0.23 -25.23 -3.75
N PRO A 146 -0.75 -26.13 -4.59
CA PRO A 146 -1.10 -25.78 -5.97
C PRO A 146 -2.06 -24.59 -5.99
N ALA A 147 -1.83 -23.62 -6.88
CA ALA A 147 -2.75 -22.49 -7.09
C ALA A 147 -4.16 -22.99 -7.46
N GLY A 148 -5.18 -22.22 -7.09
CA GLY A 148 -6.58 -22.65 -7.22
C GLY A 148 -7.03 -23.78 -6.27
N SER A 149 -6.12 -24.44 -5.53
CA SER A 149 -6.51 -25.46 -4.54
C SER A 149 -7.31 -24.85 -3.37
N PRO A 150 -8.18 -25.63 -2.70
CA PRO A 150 -8.94 -25.15 -1.53
C PRO A 150 -8.07 -24.68 -0.36
N GLU A 151 -6.79 -25.04 -0.36
CA GLU A 151 -5.77 -24.67 0.63
C GLU A 151 -5.11 -23.34 0.27
N SER A 152 -4.63 -23.20 -0.97
CA SER A 152 -4.10 -21.93 -1.54
C SER A 152 -5.13 -20.80 -1.46
N GLN A 153 -6.32 -21.03 -2.02
CA GLN A 153 -7.45 -20.08 -2.01
C GLN A 153 -7.83 -19.67 -0.58
N ARG A 154 -7.77 -20.60 0.38
CA ARG A 154 -8.04 -20.32 1.79
C ARG A 154 -6.92 -19.52 2.45
N ALA A 155 -5.66 -19.68 2.04
CA ALA A 155 -4.55 -18.93 2.59
C ALA A 155 -4.69 -17.43 2.27
N THR A 156 -4.83 -17.07 0.99
CA THR A 156 -5.01 -15.67 0.55
C THR A 156 -6.35 -15.08 0.99
N LEU A 157 -7.49 -15.71 0.64
CA LEU A 157 -8.83 -15.15 0.90
C LEU A 157 -9.21 -15.10 2.40
N SER A 158 -8.41 -15.69 3.29
CA SER A 158 -8.59 -15.57 4.74
C SER A 158 -7.74 -14.49 5.41
N ILE A 159 -6.83 -13.80 4.70
CA ILE A 159 -5.96 -12.74 5.26
C ILE A 159 -6.73 -11.74 6.17
N PRO A 160 -7.90 -11.19 5.77
CA PRO A 160 -8.66 -10.23 6.60
C PRO A 160 -9.27 -10.83 7.88
N LYS A 161 -9.19 -12.16 8.07
CA LYS A 161 -9.71 -12.91 9.22
C LYS A 161 -8.58 -13.35 10.17
N LEU A 162 -7.31 -13.26 9.74
CA LEU A 162 -6.15 -13.74 10.50
C LEU A 162 -5.92 -12.95 11.81
N ARG A 163 -5.34 -13.63 12.80
CA ARG A 163 -5.12 -13.10 14.17
C ARG A 163 -3.68 -13.24 14.68
N ALA A 164 -2.83 -13.93 13.93
CA ALA A 164 -1.40 -14.12 14.16
C ALA A 164 -0.68 -14.25 12.79
N PRO A 165 0.64 -14.07 12.70
CA PRO A 165 1.37 -14.24 11.43
C PRO A 165 1.22 -15.64 10.81
N HIS A 166 1.23 -15.71 9.48
CA HIS A 166 1.14 -16.94 8.66
C HIS A 166 2.07 -16.81 7.44
N ALA A 167 2.49 -17.94 6.84
CA ALA A 167 3.25 -17.97 5.59
C ALA A 167 3.03 -19.30 4.85
N TRP A 168 3.11 -19.28 3.52
CA TRP A 168 2.91 -20.42 2.61
C TRP A 168 3.62 -20.19 1.27
N ILE A 169 3.58 -21.20 0.39
CA ILE A 169 3.95 -21.11 -1.03
C ILE A 169 2.74 -21.48 -1.88
N ASP A 170 2.42 -20.67 -2.89
CA ASP A 170 1.48 -20.99 -3.96
C ASP A 170 2.24 -21.44 -5.21
N VAL A 171 1.80 -22.54 -5.84
CA VAL A 171 2.45 -23.14 -7.01
C VAL A 171 1.64 -22.92 -8.28
N TYR A 172 2.19 -22.16 -9.22
CA TYR A 172 1.62 -21.91 -10.55
C TYR A 172 2.38 -22.73 -11.61
N TYR A 173 1.83 -22.84 -12.81
CA TYR A 173 2.31 -23.75 -13.86
C TYR A 173 2.36 -23.03 -15.23
N PRO A 174 3.12 -21.93 -15.37
CA PRO A 174 3.23 -21.19 -16.62
C PRO A 174 3.94 -21.97 -17.73
N VAL A 175 3.76 -21.55 -18.99
CA VAL A 175 4.62 -21.98 -20.10
C VAL A 175 5.89 -21.14 -20.16
N MET A 176 7.03 -21.79 -19.98
CA MET A 176 8.38 -21.21 -20.09
C MET A 176 9.26 -22.06 -21.03
N ASN A 177 10.47 -21.61 -21.34
CA ASN A 177 11.41 -22.40 -22.15
C ASN A 177 12.86 -22.36 -21.64
N THR A 178 13.61 -23.43 -21.94
CA THR A 178 15.04 -23.55 -21.62
C THR A 178 15.85 -23.88 -22.87
N PRO A 179 17.11 -23.44 -23.01
CA PRO A 179 17.91 -23.68 -24.21
C PRO A 179 18.33 -25.15 -24.33
N LEU A 180 18.39 -25.65 -25.56
CA LEU A 180 18.85 -27.00 -25.91
C LEU A 180 20.16 -26.97 -26.71
N ASP A 181 20.17 -26.20 -27.80
CA ASP A 181 21.30 -26.07 -28.71
C ASP A 181 21.26 -24.69 -29.39
N ARG A 182 22.42 -24.16 -29.76
CA ARG A 182 22.56 -22.83 -30.36
C ARG A 182 23.81 -22.73 -31.22
N THR A 183 23.70 -22.08 -32.37
CA THR A 183 24.81 -21.92 -33.33
C THR A 183 24.71 -20.57 -34.02
N LEU A 184 25.83 -19.86 -34.11
CA LEU A 184 25.94 -18.61 -34.89
C LEU A 184 27.20 -18.69 -35.76
N GLN A 185 27.00 -18.67 -37.07
CA GLN A 185 28.06 -18.80 -38.08
C GLN A 185 27.94 -17.68 -39.12
N ALA A 186 29.06 -17.10 -39.55
CA ALA A 186 29.12 -16.36 -40.81
C ALA A 186 29.59 -17.31 -41.92
N LEU A 187 28.88 -17.30 -43.04
CA LEU A 187 29.15 -18.12 -44.21
C LEU A 187 29.59 -17.23 -45.40
N ASP A 188 30.38 -17.79 -46.31
CA ASP A 188 30.68 -17.15 -47.60
C ASP A 188 29.62 -17.43 -48.68
N ASP A 189 29.87 -16.95 -49.89
CA ASP A 189 28.99 -17.14 -51.07
C ASP A 189 28.90 -18.61 -51.53
N ASN A 190 29.85 -19.47 -51.12
CA ASN A 190 29.83 -20.92 -51.37
C ASN A 190 29.08 -21.69 -50.26
N GLY A 191 28.81 -21.05 -49.12
CA GLY A 191 28.21 -21.65 -47.94
C GLY A 191 29.21 -22.29 -46.96
N GLU A 192 30.52 -22.05 -47.13
CA GLU A 192 31.56 -22.47 -46.19
C GLU A 192 31.61 -21.53 -44.97
N VAL A 193 31.95 -22.07 -43.80
CA VAL A 193 32.01 -21.30 -42.54
C VAL A 193 33.29 -20.47 -42.51
N VAL A 194 33.16 -19.14 -42.59
CA VAL A 194 34.30 -18.21 -42.46
C VAL A 194 34.55 -17.79 -41.02
N TRP A 195 33.52 -17.84 -40.18
CA TRP A 195 33.61 -17.60 -38.74
C TRP A 195 32.47 -18.30 -38.00
N GLU A 196 32.73 -18.74 -36.78
CA GLU A 196 31.76 -19.34 -35.86
C GLU A 196 31.92 -18.67 -34.48
N ALA A 197 30.80 -18.35 -33.84
CA ALA A 197 30.77 -17.59 -32.60
C ALA A 197 31.03 -18.47 -31.37
N ASP A 198 31.84 -17.96 -30.44
CA ASP A 198 31.99 -18.53 -29.10
C ASP A 198 30.80 -18.07 -28.25
N LEU A 199 29.74 -18.88 -28.19
CA LEU A 199 28.48 -18.51 -27.54
C LEU A 199 28.47 -18.76 -26.02
N ASP A 200 29.49 -19.37 -25.42
CA ASP A 200 29.53 -19.63 -23.97
C ASP A 200 30.15 -18.44 -23.19
N GLU A 201 29.61 -18.15 -22.00
CA GLU A 201 30.19 -17.15 -21.09
C GLU A 201 31.31 -17.78 -20.26
N HIS A 202 32.54 -17.67 -20.76
CA HIS A 202 33.73 -18.14 -20.06
C HIS A 202 34.04 -17.25 -18.84
N GLY A 203 33.51 -17.63 -17.68
CA GLY A 203 33.88 -17.02 -16.39
C GLY A 203 35.37 -17.19 -16.09
N GLU A 204 35.99 -16.16 -15.50
CA GLU A 204 37.44 -16.08 -15.31
C GLU A 204 37.85 -16.31 -13.85
N ASP A 205 39.03 -16.91 -13.60
CA ASP A 205 39.53 -17.25 -12.25
C ASP A 205 39.56 -16.07 -11.23
N GLY A 206 39.51 -14.82 -11.71
CA GLY A 206 39.40 -13.61 -10.87
C GLY A 206 38.02 -13.41 -10.21
N ASP A 207 37.01 -14.16 -10.67
CA ASP A 207 35.68 -14.36 -10.07
C ASP A 207 35.35 -15.86 -9.96
N PRO A 208 35.59 -16.48 -8.77
CA PRO A 208 35.43 -17.91 -8.58
C PRO A 208 34.00 -18.44 -8.80
N ASP A 209 32.96 -17.67 -8.51
CA ASP A 209 31.58 -18.12 -8.69
C ASP A 209 31.14 -17.95 -10.15
N ALA A 210 31.53 -16.86 -10.82
CA ALA A 210 31.28 -16.74 -12.25
C ALA A 210 32.03 -17.82 -13.07
N ALA A 211 33.29 -18.12 -12.73
CA ALA A 211 34.04 -19.23 -13.34
C ALA A 211 33.33 -20.59 -13.14
N LYS A 212 32.92 -20.88 -11.91
CA LYS A 212 32.25 -22.14 -11.51
C LYS A 212 30.87 -22.34 -12.15
N TYR A 213 30.10 -21.26 -12.34
CA TYR A 213 28.71 -21.33 -12.81
C TYR A 213 28.50 -20.83 -14.25
N SER A 214 29.57 -20.45 -14.96
CA SER A 214 29.65 -20.18 -16.41
C SER A 214 28.66 -20.98 -17.27
N ASN A 215 28.66 -22.30 -17.11
CA ASN A 215 27.85 -23.25 -17.90
C ASN A 215 26.53 -23.67 -17.24
N ALA A 216 26.09 -23.03 -16.15
CA ALA A 216 24.90 -23.45 -15.41
C ALA A 216 23.59 -23.06 -16.11
N VAL A 217 23.56 -21.89 -16.77
CA VAL A 217 22.47 -21.46 -17.65
C VAL A 217 23.10 -20.94 -18.94
N PRO A 218 22.95 -21.63 -20.08
CA PRO A 218 23.49 -21.19 -21.37
C PRO A 218 23.00 -19.81 -21.79
N THR A 219 23.68 -19.18 -22.75
CA THR A 219 23.27 -17.86 -23.27
C THR A 219 22.07 -18.01 -24.21
N PHE A 220 20.94 -17.42 -23.84
CA PHE A 220 19.72 -17.43 -24.66
C PHE A 220 18.77 -16.30 -24.27
N HIS A 221 17.72 -16.13 -25.07
CA HIS A 221 16.58 -15.27 -24.74
C HIS A 221 15.40 -16.13 -24.29
N GLY A 222 14.84 -15.84 -23.11
CA GLY A 222 13.63 -16.48 -22.62
C GLY A 222 12.44 -16.19 -23.54
N LEU A 223 11.63 -17.21 -23.83
CA LEU A 223 10.49 -17.18 -24.74
C LEU A 223 10.82 -16.86 -26.22
N SER A 224 12.10 -16.93 -26.61
CA SER A 224 12.54 -16.85 -28.01
C SER A 224 12.14 -18.11 -28.80
N SER A 225 11.75 -17.94 -30.07
CA SER A 225 11.30 -19.03 -30.94
C SER A 225 12.43 -20.00 -31.32
N ALA A 226 12.07 -21.26 -31.61
CA ALA A 226 13.00 -22.25 -32.14
C ALA A 226 13.14 -22.11 -33.68
N GLY A 227 14.35 -22.22 -34.21
CA GLY A 227 14.59 -22.18 -35.66
C GLY A 227 16.07 -22.25 -36.03
N ASP A 228 16.34 -22.66 -37.28
CA ASP A 228 17.65 -22.58 -37.95
C ASP A 228 17.46 -21.79 -39.25
N VAL A 229 17.95 -20.56 -39.27
CA VAL A 229 17.70 -19.58 -40.33
C VAL A 229 19.01 -19.06 -40.92
N LYS A 230 18.96 -18.65 -42.19
CA LYS A 230 20.08 -18.00 -42.89
C LYS A 230 19.60 -16.72 -43.55
N GLY A 231 20.38 -15.65 -43.42
CA GLY A 231 20.05 -14.35 -43.98
C GLY A 231 21.27 -13.43 -44.08
N GLN A 232 21.20 -12.46 -44.99
CA GLN A 232 22.16 -11.35 -45.00
C GLN A 232 21.96 -10.51 -43.72
N LEU A 233 23.06 -9.98 -43.20
CA LEU A 233 23.06 -9.22 -41.95
C LEU A 233 22.66 -7.75 -42.19
N VAL A 234 21.82 -7.20 -41.31
CA VAL A 234 21.44 -5.78 -41.29
C VAL A 234 21.65 -5.22 -39.88
N TYR A 235 22.47 -4.17 -39.73
CA TYR A 235 22.58 -3.45 -38.46
C TYR A 235 21.44 -2.43 -38.32
N ALA A 236 20.68 -2.52 -37.22
CA ALA A 236 19.51 -1.66 -36.95
C ALA A 236 19.64 -0.83 -35.65
N ASN A 237 20.87 -0.43 -35.30
CA ASN A 237 21.16 0.42 -34.14
C ASN A 237 20.59 -0.16 -32.83
N TYR A 238 19.77 0.59 -32.09
CA TYR A 238 19.13 0.08 -30.87
C TYR A 238 17.89 -0.79 -31.18
N GLY A 239 17.41 -0.87 -32.43
CA GLY A 239 16.14 -1.52 -32.74
C GLY A 239 14.93 -0.75 -32.22
N LEU A 240 15.03 0.59 -32.16
CA LEU A 240 13.89 1.46 -31.93
C LEU A 240 12.96 1.47 -33.15
N LYS A 241 11.71 1.90 -32.96
CA LYS A 241 10.74 2.03 -34.07
C LYS A 241 11.27 3.01 -35.13
N GLU A 242 11.95 4.06 -34.69
CA GLU A 242 12.58 5.09 -35.52
C GLU A 242 13.83 4.58 -36.25
N ASP A 243 14.59 3.64 -35.67
CA ASP A 243 15.74 3.02 -36.34
C ASP A 243 15.26 2.18 -37.54
N TYR A 244 14.23 1.36 -37.31
CA TYR A 244 13.60 0.54 -38.34
C TYR A 244 12.94 1.38 -39.44
N ASP A 245 12.11 2.36 -39.09
CA ASP A 245 11.47 3.27 -40.04
C ASP A 245 12.52 4.06 -40.85
N GLY A 246 13.60 4.48 -40.20
CA GLY A 246 14.73 5.17 -40.83
C GLY A 246 15.58 4.29 -41.77
N LEU A 247 15.50 2.96 -41.67
CA LEU A 247 16.13 2.01 -42.60
C LEU A 247 15.19 1.64 -43.76
N VAL A 248 13.91 1.42 -43.48
CA VAL A 248 12.87 1.23 -44.52
C VAL A 248 12.80 2.46 -45.43
N ALA A 249 12.87 3.68 -44.87
CA ALA A 249 12.91 4.93 -45.64
C ALA A 249 14.19 5.10 -46.50
N LYS A 250 15.27 4.37 -46.20
CA LYS A 250 16.49 4.28 -47.04
C LYS A 250 16.41 3.18 -48.10
N GLY A 251 15.32 2.42 -48.15
CA GLY A 251 15.12 1.30 -49.08
C GLY A 251 15.74 -0.02 -48.64
N ILE A 252 16.01 -0.21 -47.34
CA ILE A 252 16.46 -1.49 -46.78
C ILE A 252 15.28 -2.44 -46.67
N ASP A 253 15.38 -3.59 -47.34
CA ASP A 253 14.45 -4.72 -47.21
C ASP A 253 14.93 -5.68 -46.13
N PHE A 254 14.07 -5.92 -45.14
CA PHE A 254 14.30 -6.82 -43.99
C PHE A 254 13.85 -8.25 -44.26
N ASN A 255 13.12 -8.52 -45.35
CA ASN A 255 12.59 -9.84 -45.68
C ASN A 255 13.71 -10.90 -45.78
N GLY A 256 13.66 -11.90 -44.91
CA GLY A 256 14.66 -12.97 -44.84
C GLY A 256 16.05 -12.54 -44.34
N LYS A 257 16.19 -11.35 -43.75
CA LYS A 257 17.45 -10.85 -43.17
C LYS A 257 17.63 -11.31 -41.73
N ILE A 258 18.88 -11.32 -41.26
CA ILE A 258 19.18 -11.39 -39.82
C ILE A 258 19.53 -9.98 -39.35
N VAL A 259 18.92 -9.52 -38.26
CA VAL A 259 19.11 -8.16 -37.75
C VAL A 259 20.06 -8.16 -36.56
N LEU A 260 21.06 -7.29 -36.56
CA LEU A 260 21.95 -7.00 -35.42
C LEU A 260 21.54 -5.68 -34.77
N VAL A 261 21.27 -5.71 -33.46
CA VAL A 261 20.91 -4.52 -32.65
C VAL A 261 21.66 -4.51 -31.33
N ARG A 262 21.84 -3.33 -30.74
CA ARG A 262 22.35 -3.18 -29.36
C ARG A 262 21.23 -3.12 -28.31
N TYR A 263 21.56 -3.53 -27.09
CA TYR A 263 20.79 -3.28 -25.89
C TYR A 263 20.71 -1.78 -25.55
N GLY A 264 19.80 -1.40 -24.64
CA GLY A 264 19.48 0.01 -24.36
C GLY A 264 18.36 0.55 -25.25
N GLY A 265 17.97 1.82 -25.07
CA GLY A 265 16.88 2.46 -25.84
C GLY A 265 15.47 2.02 -25.43
N ASN A 266 15.09 0.81 -25.81
CA ASN A 266 13.81 0.17 -25.49
C ASN A 266 13.99 -1.30 -25.04
N PHE A 267 12.91 -1.89 -24.52
CA PHE A 267 12.88 -3.28 -24.06
C PHE A 267 13.15 -4.30 -25.20
N ARG A 268 13.89 -5.36 -24.87
CA ARG A 268 14.48 -6.31 -25.84
C ARG A 268 13.47 -7.05 -26.73
N GLY A 269 12.31 -7.44 -26.19
CA GLY A 269 11.25 -8.06 -27.00
C GLY A 269 10.72 -7.16 -28.12
N LEU A 270 10.72 -5.83 -27.93
CA LEU A 270 10.22 -4.87 -28.94
C LEU A 270 11.20 -4.69 -30.11
N LYS A 271 12.50 -4.86 -29.87
CA LYS A 271 13.51 -4.90 -30.94
C LYS A 271 13.23 -6.04 -31.91
N ILE A 272 12.82 -7.20 -31.38
CA ILE A 272 12.48 -8.39 -32.15
C ILE A 272 11.13 -8.21 -32.83
N LYS A 273 10.11 -7.68 -32.13
CA LYS A 273 8.80 -7.35 -32.71
C LYS A 273 8.92 -6.45 -33.95
N GLY A 274 9.73 -5.39 -33.88
CA GLY A 274 9.97 -4.49 -35.01
C GLY A 274 10.70 -5.14 -36.20
N ALA A 275 11.56 -6.12 -35.95
CA ALA A 275 12.19 -6.92 -37.01
C ALA A 275 11.21 -7.94 -37.64
N GLU A 276 10.41 -8.61 -36.80
CA GLU A 276 9.44 -9.63 -37.19
C GLU A 276 8.31 -9.02 -38.05
N GLU A 277 7.79 -7.86 -37.68
CA GLU A 277 6.80 -7.11 -38.48
C GLU A 277 7.32 -6.65 -39.85
N LEU A 278 8.65 -6.56 -40.02
CA LEU A 278 9.30 -6.24 -41.30
C LEU A 278 9.81 -7.49 -42.05
N GLY A 279 9.51 -8.70 -41.56
CA GLY A 279 9.83 -9.97 -42.23
C GLY A 279 11.27 -10.48 -42.03
N ALA A 280 11.98 -9.99 -41.00
CA ALA A 280 13.28 -10.55 -40.62
C ALA A 280 13.17 -12.05 -40.29
N ALA A 281 14.20 -12.81 -40.61
CA ALA A 281 14.29 -14.23 -40.30
C ALA A 281 14.78 -14.51 -38.86
N GLY A 282 15.46 -13.56 -38.21
CA GLY A 282 15.95 -13.69 -36.84
C GLY A 282 16.77 -12.48 -36.38
N VAL A 283 17.08 -12.43 -35.07
CA VAL A 283 17.68 -11.24 -34.44
C VAL A 283 18.83 -11.61 -33.49
N LEU A 284 19.89 -10.79 -33.52
CA LEU A 284 21.04 -10.86 -32.62
C LEU A 284 21.09 -9.56 -31.80
N ILE A 285 21.21 -9.69 -30.47
CA ILE A 285 21.24 -8.54 -29.55
C ILE A 285 22.55 -8.55 -28.75
N TYR A 286 23.25 -7.43 -28.65
CA TYR A 286 24.53 -7.33 -27.92
C TYR A 286 24.61 -6.09 -27.02
N SER A 287 25.50 -6.10 -26.03
CA SER A 287 25.80 -4.94 -25.18
C SER A 287 26.99 -4.17 -25.76
N ASP A 288 26.78 -2.93 -26.22
CA ASP A 288 27.83 -2.10 -26.83
C ASP A 288 28.62 -1.32 -25.76
N PRO A 289 29.97 -1.36 -25.74
CA PRO A 289 30.77 -0.59 -24.78
C PRO A 289 30.63 0.94 -24.88
N ARG A 290 29.99 1.48 -25.93
CA ARG A 290 29.62 2.91 -25.98
C ARG A 290 28.56 3.28 -24.94
N ASP A 291 27.76 2.30 -24.50
CA ASP A 291 26.69 2.48 -23.52
C ASP A 291 27.17 2.32 -22.06
N ASP A 292 28.48 2.14 -21.85
CA ASP A 292 29.13 1.93 -20.53
C ASP A 292 29.57 3.22 -19.82
N GLY A 293 29.11 4.39 -20.30
CA GLY A 293 29.47 5.67 -19.70
C GLY A 293 30.94 6.02 -19.90
N SER A 294 31.64 6.42 -18.83
CA SER A 294 33.09 6.66 -18.85
C SER A 294 33.93 5.41 -18.60
N VAL A 295 33.34 4.29 -18.17
CA VAL A 295 34.08 3.16 -17.58
C VAL A 295 34.43 2.10 -18.63
N THR A 296 35.12 2.54 -19.67
CA THR A 296 35.51 1.74 -20.83
C THR A 296 37.00 1.40 -20.82
N VAL A 297 37.39 0.35 -21.58
CA VAL A 297 38.80 0.00 -21.79
C VAL A 297 39.55 1.10 -22.54
N GLU A 298 38.87 1.83 -23.42
CA GLU A 298 39.43 2.97 -24.17
C GLU A 298 39.80 4.15 -23.25
N ASN A 299 39.00 4.38 -22.20
CA ASN A 299 39.29 5.37 -21.15
C ASN A 299 40.35 4.90 -20.12
N GLY A 300 40.97 3.73 -20.34
CA GLY A 300 42.09 3.21 -19.56
C GLY A 300 41.72 2.26 -18.42
N TYR A 301 40.45 1.84 -18.31
CA TYR A 301 40.03 0.87 -17.29
C TYR A 301 40.30 -0.58 -17.73
N LYS A 302 40.52 -1.46 -16.74
CA LYS A 302 40.57 -2.91 -17.00
C LYS A 302 39.16 -3.51 -17.07
N PRO A 303 38.93 -4.54 -17.92
CA PRO A 303 37.70 -5.32 -17.88
C PRO A 303 37.57 -6.10 -16.56
N TYR A 304 36.34 -6.33 -16.14
CA TYR A 304 36.00 -7.25 -15.05
C TYR A 304 36.49 -8.67 -15.37
N PRO A 305 37.04 -9.44 -14.40
CA PRO A 305 37.13 -9.16 -12.96
C PRO A 305 38.38 -8.39 -12.51
N GLU A 306 39.31 -8.03 -13.41
CA GLU A 306 40.51 -7.25 -13.04
C GLU A 306 40.23 -5.74 -12.86
N GLY A 307 39.06 -5.26 -13.28
CA GLY A 307 38.68 -3.86 -13.18
C GLY A 307 37.18 -3.60 -13.38
N PRO A 308 36.78 -2.32 -13.41
CA PRO A 308 35.37 -1.90 -13.38
C PRO A 308 34.71 -1.82 -14.77
N ALA A 309 35.44 -2.07 -15.87
CA ALA A 309 34.88 -2.01 -17.22
C ALA A 309 34.19 -3.33 -17.62
N ARG A 310 33.33 -3.28 -18.65
CA ARG A 310 32.67 -4.46 -19.22
C ARG A 310 33.66 -5.54 -19.60
N ASN A 311 33.35 -6.79 -19.26
CA ASN A 311 34.05 -7.94 -19.86
C ASN A 311 33.51 -8.13 -21.28
N ALA A 312 34.40 -8.20 -22.29
CA ALA A 312 34.00 -8.30 -23.70
C ALA A 312 33.22 -9.58 -24.03
N LYS A 313 33.32 -10.62 -23.20
CA LYS A 313 32.59 -11.89 -23.30
C LYS A 313 31.21 -11.88 -22.63
N ALA A 314 30.87 -10.85 -21.85
CA ALA A 314 29.60 -10.80 -21.12
C ALA A 314 28.38 -10.74 -22.06
N VAL A 315 27.35 -11.51 -21.73
CA VAL A 315 26.10 -11.67 -22.49
C VAL A 315 24.91 -11.45 -21.56
N GLN A 316 24.12 -10.40 -21.85
CA GLN A 316 22.85 -10.15 -21.15
C GLN A 316 21.78 -11.12 -21.68
N ARG A 317 21.30 -12.03 -20.82
CA ARG A 317 20.08 -12.85 -21.06
C ARG A 317 18.81 -12.02 -20.85
N GLY A 318 17.63 -12.62 -20.96
CA GLY A 318 16.37 -11.90 -20.75
C GLY A 318 15.20 -12.49 -21.52
N SER A 319 13.99 -12.33 -20.98
CA SER A 319 12.78 -12.57 -21.77
C SER A 319 12.67 -11.62 -22.96
N VAL A 320 12.23 -12.16 -24.08
CA VAL A 320 11.86 -11.43 -25.30
C VAL A 320 10.35 -11.44 -25.58
N GLN A 321 9.54 -11.78 -24.57
CA GLN A 321 8.09 -11.57 -24.58
C GLN A 321 7.76 -10.13 -25.03
N TYR A 322 6.62 -9.92 -25.69
CA TYR A 322 6.12 -8.62 -26.09
C TYR A 322 5.35 -7.97 -24.93
N LEU A 323 6.06 -7.64 -23.85
CA LEU A 323 5.49 -7.07 -22.62
C LEU A 323 4.62 -5.81 -22.82
N SER A 324 4.72 -5.09 -23.94
CA SER A 324 3.79 -3.98 -24.20
C SER A 324 2.36 -4.44 -24.53
N LEU A 325 2.14 -5.70 -24.91
CA LEU A 325 0.82 -6.29 -25.11
C LEU A 325 0.23 -6.78 -23.78
N TYR A 326 0.92 -7.73 -23.13
CA TYR A 326 0.61 -8.23 -21.78
C TYR A 326 1.86 -8.92 -21.15
N PRO A 327 1.99 -8.95 -19.81
CA PRO A 327 2.88 -9.83 -19.04
C PRO A 327 2.16 -11.13 -18.61
N GLY A 328 2.80 -11.97 -17.80
CA GLY A 328 2.24 -13.25 -17.31
C GLY A 328 2.61 -14.46 -18.17
N ASP A 329 2.03 -15.63 -17.89
CA ASP A 329 2.10 -16.78 -18.80
C ASP A 329 1.60 -16.33 -20.19
N PRO A 330 2.43 -16.46 -21.26
CA PRO A 330 2.00 -16.16 -22.63
C PRO A 330 0.66 -16.80 -23.02
N THR A 331 0.37 -17.97 -22.43
CA THR A 331 -0.70 -18.88 -22.83
C THR A 331 -1.96 -18.80 -21.98
N THR A 332 -1.96 -18.11 -20.83
CA THR A 332 -3.16 -17.87 -20.01
C THR A 332 -3.47 -16.39 -19.78
N PRO A 333 -3.52 -15.53 -20.82
CA PRO A 333 -3.76 -14.10 -20.65
C PRO A 333 -5.10 -13.82 -19.95
N GLY A 334 -5.04 -13.30 -18.73
CA GLY A 334 -6.21 -12.83 -17.99
C GLY A 334 -6.77 -13.78 -16.92
N TYR A 335 -6.21 -14.98 -16.76
CA TYR A 335 -6.61 -15.98 -15.78
C TYR A 335 -5.42 -16.87 -15.37
N PRO A 336 -5.34 -17.34 -14.12
CA PRO A 336 -4.14 -18.01 -13.62
C PRO A 336 -3.81 -19.36 -14.31
N SER A 337 -2.52 -19.57 -14.51
CA SER A 337 -1.87 -20.79 -15.01
C SER A 337 -1.87 -21.92 -13.98
N TYR A 338 -3.03 -22.35 -13.51
CA TYR A 338 -3.16 -23.62 -12.79
C TYR A 338 -2.65 -24.79 -13.65
N GLU A 339 -2.27 -25.90 -13.01
CA GLU A 339 -1.77 -27.12 -13.67
C GLU A 339 -2.63 -27.52 -14.89
N ASN A 340 -3.95 -27.57 -14.69
CA ASN A 340 -4.93 -28.00 -15.69
C ASN A 340 -5.65 -26.83 -16.40
N SER A 341 -5.10 -25.60 -16.38
CA SER A 341 -5.66 -24.47 -17.13
C SER A 341 -5.68 -24.72 -18.64
N THR A 342 -6.73 -24.20 -19.30
CA THR A 342 -6.75 -24.08 -20.77
C THR A 342 -5.64 -23.09 -21.18
N ARG A 343 -5.04 -23.28 -22.36
CA ARG A 343 -3.87 -22.50 -22.82
C ARG A 343 -4.03 -22.12 -24.29
N THR A 344 -3.52 -20.95 -24.66
CA THR A 344 -3.50 -20.38 -26.02
C THR A 344 -2.11 -20.50 -26.66
N ASP A 345 -1.97 -20.13 -27.94
CA ASP A 345 -0.69 -20.20 -28.68
C ASP A 345 0.31 -19.05 -28.33
N GLY A 346 -0.07 -18.15 -27.43
CA GLY A 346 0.70 -16.98 -27.00
C GLY A 346 0.91 -15.92 -28.09
N GLU A 347 0.15 -14.83 -28.06
CA GLU A 347 0.30 -13.74 -29.04
C GLU A 347 1.41 -12.74 -28.65
N ASN A 348 1.81 -12.71 -27.37
CA ASN A 348 2.89 -11.86 -26.86
C ASN A 348 4.29 -12.52 -26.89
N ILE A 349 4.57 -13.48 -27.78
CA ILE A 349 5.93 -14.08 -27.89
C ILE A 349 6.41 -14.12 -29.35
N PRO A 350 7.71 -13.87 -29.61
CA PRO A 350 8.26 -13.90 -30.96
C PRO A 350 8.02 -15.22 -31.67
N LYS A 351 7.83 -15.16 -32.99
CA LYS A 351 7.79 -16.34 -33.86
C LYS A 351 9.12 -16.55 -34.59
N ILE A 352 10.02 -15.55 -34.63
CA ILE A 352 11.38 -15.68 -35.18
C ILE A 352 12.44 -15.98 -34.09
N PRO A 353 13.49 -16.77 -34.40
CA PRO A 353 14.57 -17.05 -33.47
C PRO A 353 15.44 -15.82 -33.16
N SER A 354 15.91 -15.73 -31.93
CA SER A 354 16.87 -14.72 -31.51
C SER A 354 17.84 -15.21 -30.44
N LEU A 355 19.05 -14.66 -30.43
CA LEU A 355 20.08 -14.92 -29.41
C LEU A 355 20.71 -13.62 -28.89
N PRO A 356 21.06 -13.55 -27.59
CA PRO A 356 21.98 -12.54 -27.09
C PRO A 356 23.42 -12.98 -27.37
N ILE A 357 24.29 -12.04 -27.71
CA ILE A 357 25.71 -12.29 -28.01
C ILE A 357 26.62 -11.30 -27.27
N SER A 358 27.87 -11.72 -27.07
CA SER A 358 28.91 -10.92 -26.45
C SER A 358 29.36 -9.77 -27.37
N TRP A 359 29.99 -8.74 -26.80
CA TRP A 359 30.63 -7.69 -27.58
C TRP A 359 31.73 -8.25 -28.49
N GLU A 360 32.49 -9.25 -28.03
CA GLU A 360 33.53 -9.90 -28.84
C GLU A 360 32.94 -10.54 -30.12
N ASN A 361 31.79 -11.22 -30.02
CA ASN A 361 31.08 -11.80 -31.17
C ASN A 361 30.42 -10.71 -32.05
N ALA A 362 29.76 -9.72 -31.44
CA ALA A 362 29.11 -8.64 -32.17
C ALA A 362 30.11 -7.83 -32.99
N LYS A 363 31.30 -7.57 -32.44
CA LYS A 363 32.39 -6.91 -33.16
C LYS A 363 32.80 -7.68 -34.42
N LYS A 364 32.86 -9.01 -34.41
CA LYS A 364 33.16 -9.80 -35.63
C LYS A 364 32.12 -9.62 -36.72
N LEU A 365 30.84 -9.50 -36.34
CA LEU A 365 29.76 -9.23 -37.29
C LEU A 365 29.80 -7.78 -37.81
N LEU A 366 30.21 -6.81 -37.00
CA LEU A 366 30.41 -5.42 -37.42
C LEU A 366 31.65 -5.27 -38.34
N ASP A 367 32.78 -5.91 -37.98
CA ASP A 367 34.00 -5.98 -38.81
C ASP A 367 33.68 -6.55 -40.23
N LEU A 368 32.74 -7.50 -40.32
CA LEU A 368 32.24 -8.08 -41.58
C LEU A 368 31.30 -7.15 -42.38
N LEU A 369 30.53 -6.28 -41.72
CA LEU A 369 29.66 -5.29 -42.38
C LEU A 369 30.46 -4.11 -42.96
N ASP A 370 31.49 -3.64 -42.26
CA ASP A 370 32.42 -2.62 -42.77
C ASP A 370 33.37 -3.20 -43.84
N GLY A 371 33.58 -4.52 -43.82
CA GLY A 371 34.41 -5.28 -44.75
C GLY A 371 33.79 -5.44 -46.14
N LYS A 372 34.12 -4.52 -47.06
CA LYS A 372 33.64 -4.46 -48.47
C LYS A 372 33.86 -5.70 -49.35
N GLU A 373 34.43 -6.78 -48.82
CA GLU A 373 34.73 -8.03 -49.55
C GLU A 373 33.81 -9.20 -49.16
N TRP A 374 33.00 -9.09 -48.09
CA TRP A 374 32.05 -10.13 -47.70
C TRP A 374 30.62 -9.83 -48.19
N ASN A 375 30.06 -10.74 -49.01
CA ASN A 375 28.69 -10.66 -49.53
C ASN A 375 27.75 -11.77 -49.00
N GLY A 376 28.28 -12.60 -48.09
CA GLY A 376 27.66 -13.85 -47.65
C GLY A 376 26.49 -13.69 -46.68
N VAL A 377 26.23 -14.73 -45.90
CA VAL A 377 25.07 -14.80 -44.99
C VAL A 377 25.47 -15.25 -43.59
N VAL A 378 24.76 -14.73 -42.59
CA VAL A 378 24.78 -15.30 -41.24
C VAL A 378 23.83 -16.49 -41.21
N ARG A 379 24.20 -17.53 -40.44
CA ARG A 379 23.30 -18.59 -39.97
C ARG A 379 23.09 -18.42 -38.47
N LEU A 380 21.83 -18.49 -38.05
CA LEU A 380 21.39 -18.43 -36.67
C LEU A 380 20.53 -19.66 -36.37
N SER A 381 21.01 -20.55 -35.51
CA SER A 381 20.24 -21.65 -34.92
C SER A 381 19.99 -21.37 -33.44
N ASN A 382 18.73 -21.47 -33.03
CA ASN A 382 18.28 -21.45 -31.65
C ASN A 382 17.30 -22.61 -31.45
N GLN A 383 17.60 -23.53 -30.54
CA GLN A 383 16.73 -24.66 -30.18
C GLN A 383 16.38 -24.56 -28.70
N VAL A 384 15.08 -24.66 -28.38
CA VAL A 384 14.54 -24.47 -27.02
C VAL A 384 13.53 -25.56 -26.68
N ASP A 385 13.50 -25.95 -25.41
CA ASP A 385 12.52 -26.84 -24.80
C ASP A 385 11.43 -26.00 -24.12
N THR A 386 10.33 -25.76 -24.82
CA THR A 386 9.17 -24.97 -24.34
C THR A 386 8.13 -25.88 -23.71
N LYS A 387 7.82 -25.66 -22.42
CA LYS A 387 6.96 -26.54 -21.63
C LYS A 387 6.30 -25.83 -20.45
N VAL A 388 5.20 -26.41 -19.97
CA VAL A 388 4.63 -26.09 -18.66
C VAL A 388 5.67 -26.39 -17.58
N THR A 389 6.04 -25.39 -16.79
CA THR A 389 7.08 -25.46 -15.75
C THR A 389 6.50 -24.90 -14.45
N PRO A 390 6.59 -25.61 -13.30
CA PRO A 390 6.06 -25.10 -12.04
C PRO A 390 6.90 -23.92 -11.51
N ILE A 391 6.25 -22.96 -10.84
CA ILE A 391 6.87 -21.80 -10.18
C ILE A 391 6.32 -21.60 -8.76
N TRP A 392 7.08 -20.97 -7.87
CA TRP A 392 6.84 -20.95 -6.43
C TRP A 392 6.81 -19.53 -5.83
N ASN A 393 5.60 -18.96 -5.71
CA ASN A 393 5.38 -17.68 -5.03
C ASN A 393 5.33 -17.89 -3.52
N THR A 394 6.27 -17.29 -2.77
CA THR A 394 6.34 -17.45 -1.30
C THR A 394 5.73 -16.23 -0.59
N VAL A 395 4.66 -16.44 0.18
CA VAL A 395 3.88 -15.36 0.81
C VAL A 395 3.98 -15.43 2.34
N GLY A 396 4.13 -14.28 3.00
CA GLY A 396 4.14 -14.12 4.46
C GLY A 396 3.30 -12.95 4.94
N VAL A 397 2.63 -13.05 6.10
CA VAL A 397 1.59 -12.09 6.52
C VAL A 397 1.76 -11.68 7.99
N ILE A 398 1.66 -10.38 8.26
CA ILE A 398 1.51 -9.78 9.61
C ILE A 398 0.11 -9.12 9.70
N PRO A 399 -0.88 -9.75 10.35
CA PRO A 399 -2.25 -9.21 10.40
C PRO A 399 -2.35 -7.92 11.22
N GLY A 400 -3.04 -6.91 10.67
CA GLY A 400 -3.21 -5.59 11.28
C GLY A 400 -4.30 -5.52 12.36
N HIS A 401 -4.50 -4.31 12.88
CA HIS A 401 -5.67 -3.97 13.70
C HIS A 401 -6.92 -3.81 12.82
N ILE A 402 -6.81 -2.95 11.80
CA ILE A 402 -7.55 -3.01 10.54
C ILE A 402 -6.97 -4.23 9.79
N ARG A 403 -7.81 -5.15 9.33
CA ARG A 403 -7.34 -6.37 8.63
C ARG A 403 -7.68 -6.38 7.15
N ASP A 404 -8.69 -5.59 6.84
CA ASP A 404 -9.36 -5.27 5.58
C ASP A 404 -8.73 -4.07 4.85
N GLU A 405 -7.59 -3.57 5.35
CA GLU A 405 -6.68 -2.68 4.63
C GLU A 405 -5.29 -3.34 4.67
N ILE A 406 -4.70 -3.64 3.49
CA ILE A 406 -3.49 -4.45 3.33
C ILE A 406 -2.42 -3.68 2.56
N VAL A 407 -1.19 -3.62 3.08
CA VAL A 407 0.00 -3.16 2.36
C VAL A 407 0.83 -4.39 1.95
N VAL A 408 1.14 -4.52 0.67
CA VAL A 408 1.99 -5.61 0.14
C VAL A 408 3.39 -5.06 -0.11
N LEU A 409 4.42 -5.81 0.28
CA LEU A 409 5.83 -5.60 -0.09
C LEU A 409 6.24 -6.80 -0.96
N GLY A 410 6.79 -6.56 -2.14
CA GLY A 410 7.14 -7.63 -3.09
C GLY A 410 8.54 -7.46 -3.69
N ASN A 411 9.16 -8.60 -4.02
CA ASN A 411 10.47 -8.75 -4.62
C ASN A 411 10.47 -10.12 -5.34
N HIS A 412 10.94 -10.20 -6.59
CA HIS A 412 11.18 -11.51 -7.22
C HIS A 412 12.46 -12.16 -6.67
N ARG A 413 12.65 -13.43 -7.00
CA ARG A 413 13.70 -14.30 -6.47
C ARG A 413 14.44 -15.05 -7.55
N ASP A 414 13.79 -15.33 -8.68
CA ASP A 414 14.42 -15.94 -9.83
C ASP A 414 15.41 -14.99 -10.51
N ALA A 415 16.50 -15.56 -11.05
CA ALA A 415 17.52 -14.83 -11.81
C ALA A 415 18.04 -15.67 -12.98
N TRP A 416 18.49 -15.04 -14.07
CA TRP A 416 19.09 -15.77 -15.19
C TRP A 416 20.30 -16.62 -14.84
N VAL A 417 21.14 -16.18 -13.89
CA VAL A 417 22.29 -16.95 -13.40
C VAL A 417 22.42 -16.79 -11.87
N LEU A 418 23.36 -15.97 -11.37
CA LEU A 418 23.62 -15.76 -9.94
C LEU A 418 22.87 -14.57 -9.34
N GLY A 419 22.52 -13.58 -10.17
CA GLY A 419 21.57 -12.52 -9.81
C GLY A 419 21.91 -11.71 -8.57
N ALA A 420 23.20 -11.42 -8.33
CA ALA A 420 23.64 -10.78 -7.08
C ALA A 420 23.13 -9.34 -6.94
N ALA A 421 23.06 -8.58 -8.03
CA ALA A 421 22.21 -7.41 -8.12
C ALA A 421 20.76 -7.81 -8.35
N ASP A 422 20.48 -8.54 -9.42
CA ASP A 422 19.11 -8.80 -9.89
C ASP A 422 18.67 -10.26 -9.71
N PRO A 423 17.78 -10.59 -8.74
CA PRO A 423 17.13 -9.72 -7.75
C PRO A 423 17.74 -9.79 -6.35
N THR A 424 18.83 -10.52 -6.13
CA THR A 424 19.30 -10.87 -4.78
C THR A 424 19.62 -9.65 -3.92
N SER A 425 20.07 -8.52 -4.51
CA SER A 425 20.25 -7.28 -3.75
C SER A 425 18.92 -6.79 -3.14
N GLY A 426 17.81 -6.95 -3.87
CA GLY A 426 16.45 -6.79 -3.37
C GLY A 426 16.09 -7.81 -2.28
N THR A 427 16.35 -9.08 -2.53
CA THR A 427 16.07 -10.18 -1.59
C THR A 427 16.82 -10.02 -0.26
N ALA A 428 18.06 -9.55 -0.28
CA ALA A 428 18.84 -9.24 0.92
C ALA A 428 18.27 -8.05 1.72
N SER A 429 17.78 -7.02 1.03
CA SER A 429 17.20 -5.83 1.68
C SER A 429 15.79 -6.07 2.19
N ILE A 430 14.93 -6.83 1.48
CA ILE A 430 13.62 -7.24 2.01
C ILE A 430 13.79 -8.25 3.17
N HIS A 431 14.83 -9.08 3.16
CA HIS A 431 15.23 -9.93 4.30
C HIS A 431 15.55 -9.06 5.54
N GLU A 432 16.35 -8.00 5.42
CA GLU A 432 16.57 -7.07 6.53
C GLU A 432 15.30 -6.29 6.94
N THR A 433 14.43 -5.93 5.99
CA THR A 433 13.11 -5.34 6.29
C THR A 433 12.23 -6.31 7.10
N ILE A 434 12.16 -7.59 6.72
CA ILE A 434 11.41 -8.63 7.44
C ILE A 434 11.99 -8.85 8.85
N ARG A 435 13.32 -8.83 9.01
CA ARG A 435 13.99 -8.85 10.33
C ARG A 435 13.58 -7.67 11.20
N GLY A 436 13.58 -6.45 10.65
CA GLY A 436 13.13 -5.25 11.36
C GLY A 436 11.69 -5.35 11.87
N PHE A 437 10.76 -5.80 11.02
CA PHE A 437 9.38 -6.07 11.43
C PHE A 437 9.26 -7.21 12.45
N GLY A 438 10.06 -8.27 12.31
CA GLY A 438 10.15 -9.38 13.27
C GLY A 438 10.59 -8.91 14.67
N GLU A 439 11.58 -8.03 14.76
CA GLU A 439 12.00 -7.43 16.04
C GLU A 439 10.95 -6.49 16.63
N LEU A 440 10.21 -5.73 15.82
CA LEU A 440 9.05 -4.96 16.29
C LEU A 440 7.98 -5.89 16.90
N LEU A 441 7.64 -7.01 16.23
CA LEU A 441 6.70 -8.01 16.76
C LEU A 441 7.18 -8.61 18.08
N LYS A 442 8.47 -8.96 18.21
CA LYS A 442 9.07 -9.48 19.46
C LYS A 442 9.02 -8.45 20.60
N LYS A 443 9.14 -7.15 20.29
CA LYS A 443 8.97 -6.04 21.25
C LYS A 443 7.49 -5.80 21.62
N GLY A 444 6.54 -6.36 20.86
CA GLY A 444 5.10 -6.29 21.12
C GLY A 444 4.34 -5.21 20.33
N TRP A 445 4.96 -4.65 19.29
CA TRP A 445 4.27 -3.82 18.29
C TRP A 445 3.30 -4.67 17.46
N LYS A 446 2.35 -3.96 16.81
CA LYS A 446 1.46 -4.51 15.80
C LYS A 446 1.09 -3.37 14.84
N PRO A 447 1.08 -3.59 13.50
CA PRO A 447 0.69 -2.54 12.56
C PRO A 447 -0.80 -2.22 12.65
N MET A 448 -1.19 -1.02 12.22
CA MET A 448 -2.61 -0.67 12.10
C MET A 448 -3.24 -1.41 10.92
N ARG A 449 -2.57 -1.46 9.76
CA ARG A 449 -2.98 -2.25 8.58
C ARG A 449 -2.34 -3.64 8.58
N THR A 450 -2.86 -4.56 7.79
CA THR A 450 -2.14 -5.83 7.53
C THR A 450 -0.94 -5.54 6.64
N ILE A 451 0.19 -6.22 6.90
CA ILE A 451 1.35 -6.23 6.00
C ILE A 451 1.46 -7.64 5.40
N VAL A 452 1.69 -7.71 4.09
CA VAL A 452 2.02 -8.93 3.35
C VAL A 452 3.41 -8.75 2.74
N PHE A 453 4.21 -9.81 2.77
CA PHE A 453 5.46 -9.94 2.02
C PHE A 453 5.25 -11.02 0.96
N ALA A 454 5.75 -10.79 -0.25
CA ALA A 454 5.79 -11.76 -1.32
C ALA A 454 7.22 -11.87 -1.87
N SER A 455 7.66 -13.11 -2.07
CA SER A 455 8.82 -13.45 -2.90
C SER A 455 8.29 -14.14 -4.15
N TRP A 456 8.34 -13.42 -5.26
CA TRP A 456 7.83 -13.87 -6.57
C TRP A 456 8.84 -14.77 -7.28
N ASP A 457 8.38 -15.44 -8.33
CA ASP A 457 9.15 -16.36 -9.21
C ASP A 457 8.74 -16.11 -10.67
N ALA A 458 9.58 -16.47 -11.63
CA ALA A 458 9.45 -16.19 -13.05
C ALA A 458 9.17 -14.71 -13.41
N GLU A 459 9.70 -13.74 -12.66
CA GLU A 459 9.72 -12.34 -13.13
C GLU A 459 10.52 -12.24 -14.42
N GLU A 460 11.69 -12.90 -14.46
CA GLU A 460 12.67 -12.82 -15.55
C GLU A 460 12.11 -13.24 -16.90
N TYR A 461 11.09 -14.11 -16.87
CA TYR A 461 10.38 -14.61 -18.05
C TYR A 461 9.25 -13.69 -18.53
N GLY A 462 8.73 -12.79 -17.69
CA GLY A 462 7.61 -11.92 -18.08
C GLY A 462 6.73 -11.41 -16.93
N LEU A 463 7.29 -11.09 -15.76
CA LEU A 463 6.55 -10.70 -14.55
C LEU A 463 5.57 -11.80 -14.08
N ILE A 464 5.91 -13.08 -14.30
CA ILE A 464 4.92 -14.15 -14.31
C ILE A 464 4.34 -14.37 -12.91
N GLY A 465 5.14 -14.76 -11.91
CA GLY A 465 4.61 -15.13 -10.59
C GLY A 465 3.75 -14.05 -9.93
N SER A 466 4.14 -12.77 -10.02
CA SER A 466 3.31 -11.66 -9.54
C SER A 466 2.03 -11.50 -10.36
N THR A 467 2.11 -11.57 -11.69
CA THR A 467 0.94 -11.52 -12.59
C THR A 467 -0.05 -12.64 -12.30
N GLU A 468 0.40 -13.90 -12.21
CA GLU A 468 -0.46 -15.06 -11.94
C GLU A 468 -1.20 -14.92 -10.60
N TRP A 469 -0.51 -14.42 -9.56
CA TRP A 469 -1.13 -14.14 -8.25
C TRP A 469 -2.10 -12.95 -8.32
N GLY A 470 -1.78 -11.95 -9.14
CA GLY A 470 -2.66 -10.83 -9.45
C GLY A 470 -3.94 -11.23 -10.19
N GLU A 471 -3.88 -12.27 -11.02
CA GLU A 471 -5.03 -12.80 -11.76
C GLU A 471 -5.84 -13.83 -10.96
N ASP A 472 -5.21 -14.67 -10.13
CA ASP A 472 -5.91 -15.58 -9.20
C ASP A 472 -6.68 -14.79 -8.11
N PHE A 473 -6.13 -13.67 -7.65
CA PHE A 473 -6.66 -12.91 -6.52
C PHE A 473 -7.13 -11.48 -6.86
N ALA A 474 -7.47 -11.21 -8.13
CA ALA A 474 -7.89 -9.88 -8.61
C ALA A 474 -8.97 -9.21 -7.73
N GLU A 475 -10.11 -9.87 -7.49
CA GLU A 475 -11.19 -9.35 -6.62
C GLU A 475 -10.71 -9.04 -5.19
N PHE A 476 -9.79 -9.87 -4.66
CA PHE A 476 -9.26 -9.72 -3.33
C PHE A 476 -8.30 -8.51 -3.24
N ILE A 477 -7.46 -8.32 -4.25
CA ILE A 477 -6.51 -7.21 -4.37
C ILE A 477 -7.26 -5.88 -4.53
N SER A 478 -8.15 -5.79 -5.54
CA SER A 478 -8.97 -4.62 -5.82
C SER A 478 -10.02 -4.31 -4.72
N LYS A 479 -10.17 -5.19 -3.72
CA LYS A 479 -10.94 -4.92 -2.50
C LYS A 479 -10.06 -4.46 -1.35
N TYR A 480 -9.05 -5.25 -0.97
CA TYR A 480 -8.35 -5.11 0.33
C TYR A 480 -6.94 -4.52 0.25
N VAL A 481 -6.25 -4.58 -0.89
CA VAL A 481 -4.87 -4.07 -1.01
C VAL A 481 -4.90 -2.56 -1.26
N VAL A 482 -4.31 -1.80 -0.34
CA VAL A 482 -4.30 -0.32 -0.37
C VAL A 482 -3.04 0.25 -1.00
N ALA A 483 -1.92 -0.49 -1.01
CA ALA A 483 -0.68 -0.12 -1.68
C ALA A 483 0.21 -1.35 -1.91
N TYR A 484 1.02 -1.32 -2.98
CA TYR A 484 2.04 -2.31 -3.28
C TYR A 484 3.42 -1.63 -3.34
N LEU A 485 4.39 -2.15 -2.57
CA LEU A 485 5.73 -1.58 -2.45
C LEU A 485 6.73 -2.55 -3.06
N ASN A 486 7.18 -2.25 -4.28
CA ASN A 486 8.14 -3.07 -5.00
C ASN A 486 9.56 -2.81 -4.49
N LEU A 487 10.33 -3.89 -4.37
CA LEU A 487 11.78 -3.84 -4.32
C LEU A 487 12.35 -4.88 -5.30
N ASP A 488 12.90 -4.34 -6.37
CA ASP A 488 13.65 -5.02 -7.43
C ASP A 488 15.14 -5.05 -7.01
N VAL A 489 16.07 -4.74 -7.91
CA VAL A 489 17.47 -4.41 -7.59
C VAL A 489 17.57 -3.30 -6.52
N SER A 490 18.04 -3.65 -5.31
CA SER A 490 18.43 -2.65 -4.30
C SER A 490 19.59 -1.79 -4.79
N THR A 491 20.61 -2.41 -5.42
CA THR A 491 21.79 -1.67 -5.87
C THR A 491 22.59 -2.39 -6.96
N SER A 492 22.89 -1.63 -8.02
CA SER A 492 23.85 -1.95 -9.07
C SER A 492 24.82 -0.78 -9.35
N GLY A 493 24.86 0.24 -8.49
CA GLY A 493 25.62 1.49 -8.71
C GLY A 493 25.42 2.56 -7.64
N SER A 494 25.79 3.82 -7.90
CA SER A 494 25.77 4.90 -6.89
C SER A 494 24.52 5.76 -6.86
N ARG A 495 23.65 5.73 -7.88
CA ARG A 495 22.57 6.72 -8.02
C ARG A 495 21.21 6.22 -7.52
N PHE A 496 20.77 6.74 -6.38
CA PHE A 496 19.42 6.45 -5.86
C PHE A 496 18.35 6.93 -6.85
N ASN A 497 17.33 6.11 -7.08
CA ASN A 497 16.18 6.44 -7.89
C ASN A 497 14.92 5.78 -7.31
N THR A 498 13.76 6.38 -7.57
CA THR A 498 12.47 5.83 -7.15
C THR A 498 11.37 6.32 -8.07
N GLN A 499 10.39 5.45 -8.30
CA GLN A 499 9.18 5.71 -9.07
C GLN A 499 7.96 5.40 -8.20
N ALA A 500 6.85 6.10 -8.40
CA ALA A 500 5.61 5.82 -7.68
C ALA A 500 4.36 6.30 -8.43
N SER A 501 3.19 5.84 -7.98
CA SER A 501 1.96 6.61 -8.14
C SER A 501 2.09 7.98 -7.43
N PRO A 502 1.55 9.08 -8.01
CA PRO A 502 1.49 10.38 -7.34
C PRO A 502 0.77 10.38 -5.97
N LEU A 503 -0.07 9.39 -5.67
CA LEU A 503 -0.60 9.21 -4.32
C LEU A 503 0.51 8.93 -3.30
N LEU A 504 1.56 8.22 -3.69
CA LEU A 504 2.65 7.76 -2.84
C LEU A 504 3.91 8.64 -2.89
N SER A 505 4.14 9.43 -3.95
CA SER A 505 5.37 10.23 -4.13
C SER A 505 5.82 10.97 -2.88
N HIS A 506 4.91 11.60 -2.14
CA HIS A 506 5.24 12.32 -0.90
C HIS A 506 5.74 11.43 0.25
N VAL A 507 5.14 10.26 0.48
CA VAL A 507 5.58 9.37 1.58
C VAL A 507 6.88 8.68 1.23
N VAL A 508 7.04 8.27 -0.03
CA VAL A 508 8.27 7.74 -0.63
C VAL A 508 9.41 8.76 -0.48
N ARG A 509 9.20 9.99 -0.95
CA ARG A 509 10.22 11.04 -0.88
C ARG A 509 10.56 11.42 0.57
N HIS A 510 9.57 11.67 1.43
CA HIS A 510 9.86 12.04 2.83
C HIS A 510 10.60 10.92 3.59
N ALA A 511 10.40 9.65 3.24
CA ALA A 511 11.21 8.56 3.79
C ALA A 511 12.69 8.59 3.33
N ALA A 512 13.00 9.20 2.19
CA ALA A 512 14.38 9.41 1.72
C ALA A 512 15.00 10.73 2.21
N ASP A 513 14.21 11.80 2.35
CA ASP A 513 14.65 13.07 2.98
C ASP A 513 15.01 12.84 4.48
N ASP A 514 14.34 11.91 5.18
CA ASP A 514 14.60 11.59 6.60
C ASP A 514 15.75 10.59 6.85
N LEU A 515 16.33 9.97 5.81
CA LEU A 515 17.40 8.98 5.94
C LEU A 515 18.77 9.59 5.56
N PRO A 516 19.88 9.20 6.21
CA PRO A 516 21.22 9.63 5.83
C PRO A 516 21.65 9.00 4.50
N HIS A 517 22.49 9.71 3.75
CA HIS A 517 23.16 9.17 2.56
C HIS A 517 24.07 7.99 2.97
N PRO A 518 24.07 6.86 2.24
CA PRO A 518 24.82 5.66 2.65
C PRO A 518 26.35 5.88 2.71
N THR A 519 26.87 6.80 1.89
CA THR A 519 28.31 6.99 1.65
C THR A 519 28.83 8.42 1.88
N LYS A 520 27.98 9.38 2.29
CA LYS A 520 28.37 10.80 2.40
C LYS A 520 27.85 11.43 3.69
N GLU A 521 28.76 11.96 4.51
CA GLU A 521 28.37 12.63 5.76
C GLU A 521 27.53 13.90 5.50
N ASN A 522 26.53 14.13 6.35
CA ASN A 522 25.64 15.30 6.33
C ASN A 522 24.75 15.46 5.07
N ALA A 523 24.67 14.45 4.19
CA ALA A 523 23.72 14.37 3.08
C ALA A 523 22.56 13.41 3.39
N THR A 524 21.44 13.53 2.67
CA THR A 524 20.28 12.62 2.78
C THR A 524 20.34 11.48 1.75
N LEU A 525 19.54 10.43 1.93
CA LEU A 525 19.31 9.42 0.89
C LEU A 525 18.69 10.07 -0.37
N TRP A 526 17.85 11.09 -0.22
CA TRP A 526 17.33 11.84 -1.36
C TRP A 526 18.41 12.60 -2.15
N ASP A 527 19.51 13.02 -1.51
CA ASP A 527 20.63 13.65 -2.21
C ASP A 527 21.38 12.69 -3.15
N ALA A 528 21.34 11.38 -2.89
CA ALA A 528 21.93 10.35 -3.76
C ALA A 528 21.25 10.24 -5.15
N THR A 529 20.12 10.92 -5.35
CA THR A 529 19.53 11.14 -6.70
C THR A 529 20.44 11.95 -7.64
N LYS A 530 21.47 12.60 -7.09
CA LYS A 530 22.45 13.43 -7.78
C LYS A 530 23.81 12.73 -7.95
N ASP A 531 23.95 11.49 -7.50
CA ASP A 531 25.22 10.77 -7.56
C ASP A 531 25.59 10.38 -8.99
N THR A 532 26.89 10.51 -9.29
CA THR A 532 27.46 10.40 -10.64
C THR A 532 28.52 9.32 -10.77
N GLY A 533 28.81 8.56 -9.71
CA GLY A 533 29.97 7.66 -9.63
C GLY A 533 31.31 8.40 -9.56
N ASP A 534 32.39 7.61 -9.41
CA ASP A 534 33.75 8.07 -9.12
C ASP A 534 34.76 7.82 -10.28
N TYR A 535 34.36 7.09 -11.34
CA TYR A 535 35.26 6.56 -12.37
C TYR A 535 35.33 7.44 -13.63
N PHE A 536 35.82 8.68 -13.49
CA PHE A 536 35.79 9.72 -14.53
C PHE A 536 36.74 9.54 -15.74
N GLY A 537 37.57 8.50 -15.79
CA GLY A 537 38.53 8.23 -16.88
C GLY A 537 39.84 9.03 -16.80
N ILE A 538 40.76 8.75 -17.74
CA ILE A 538 42.06 9.43 -17.85
C ILE A 538 41.96 10.76 -18.63
N THR A 539 41.03 10.83 -19.58
CA THR A 539 40.77 12.01 -20.44
C THR A 539 39.46 12.70 -20.05
N ALA A 540 39.48 14.03 -19.97
CA ALA A 540 38.30 14.82 -19.62
C ALA A 540 37.23 14.74 -20.72
N GLN A 541 36.19 13.96 -20.45
CA GLN A 541 35.03 13.64 -21.30
C GLN A 541 35.33 12.99 -22.66
N THR A 542 34.75 11.82 -22.87
CA THR A 542 33.81 11.60 -23.98
C THR A 542 32.92 10.40 -23.64
N VAL A 543 31.86 10.64 -22.86
CA VAL A 543 30.72 9.72 -22.80
C VAL A 543 29.92 9.92 -24.07
N ASP A 544 29.49 8.84 -24.71
CA ASP A 544 28.81 8.88 -26.01
C ASP A 544 27.54 9.76 -26.00
N GLU A 545 27.40 10.64 -27.00
CA GLU A 545 26.30 11.61 -27.06
C GLU A 545 24.94 10.95 -27.32
N GLU A 546 24.90 9.83 -28.06
CA GLU A 546 23.68 9.06 -28.31
C GLU A 546 23.25 8.30 -27.07
N TYR A 547 24.21 7.68 -26.35
CA TYR A 547 23.95 7.10 -25.03
C TYR A 547 23.39 8.13 -24.04
N LEU A 548 24.00 9.32 -23.95
CA LEU A 548 23.49 10.41 -23.11
C LEU A 548 22.08 10.86 -23.54
N ALA A 549 21.81 10.95 -24.85
CA ALA A 549 20.49 11.32 -25.37
C ALA A 549 19.43 10.24 -25.09
N VAL A 550 19.76 8.96 -25.25
CA VAL A 550 18.90 7.83 -24.88
C VAL A 550 18.60 7.84 -23.39
N ARG A 551 19.64 7.97 -22.57
CA ARG A 551 19.53 8.03 -21.11
C ARG A 551 18.71 9.23 -20.62
N ALA A 552 18.83 10.38 -21.28
CA ALA A 552 18.02 11.56 -20.98
C ALA A 552 16.53 11.36 -21.30
N ARG A 553 16.17 10.55 -22.30
CA ARG A 553 14.77 10.17 -22.57
C ARG A 553 14.20 9.31 -21.45
N THR A 554 14.97 8.35 -20.92
CA THR A 554 14.53 7.48 -19.80
C THR A 554 14.49 8.18 -18.45
N THR A 555 15.30 9.21 -18.19
CA THR A 555 15.34 9.88 -16.86
C THR A 555 14.39 11.08 -16.68
N ASN A 556 13.75 11.58 -17.74
CA ASN A 556 12.95 12.82 -17.70
C ASN A 556 11.44 12.60 -17.46
N THR A 557 11.06 11.53 -16.76
CA THR A 557 9.66 11.20 -16.40
C THR A 557 9.33 11.43 -14.91
N ALA A 558 10.06 12.33 -14.24
CA ALA A 558 9.80 12.69 -12.86
C ALA A 558 8.60 13.65 -12.70
N ASP A 559 7.94 13.53 -11.54
CA ASP A 559 6.88 14.41 -11.05
C ASP A 559 7.44 15.73 -10.48
N ASP A 560 6.57 16.68 -10.12
CA ASP A 560 6.95 18.02 -9.64
C ASP A 560 7.77 18.01 -8.31
N ILE A 561 7.83 16.86 -7.62
CA ILE A 561 8.66 16.65 -6.42
C ILE A 561 9.87 15.72 -6.65
N GLY A 562 10.08 15.23 -7.87
CA GLY A 562 11.25 14.48 -8.32
C GLY A 562 11.14 12.96 -8.25
N VAL A 563 9.94 12.39 -8.06
CA VAL A 563 9.68 10.94 -8.07
C VAL A 563 9.26 10.52 -9.49
N GLY A 564 9.82 9.43 -10.01
CA GLY A 564 9.51 8.96 -11.38
C GLY A 564 8.10 8.38 -11.54
N VAL A 565 7.55 8.47 -12.74
CA VAL A 565 6.33 7.72 -13.11
C VAL A 565 6.66 6.23 -13.32
N LEU A 566 5.81 5.34 -12.82
CA LEU A 566 5.90 3.88 -13.04
C LEU A 566 5.42 3.48 -14.43
N GLY A 567 6.17 2.58 -15.10
CA GLY A 567 5.88 2.07 -16.44
C GLY A 567 5.56 0.58 -16.40
N SER A 568 6.57 -0.24 -16.66
CA SER A 568 6.59 -1.68 -16.39
C SER A 568 8.05 -2.15 -16.20
N GLY A 569 8.30 -3.45 -16.12
CA GLY A 569 9.63 -4.02 -15.83
C GLY A 569 9.91 -4.11 -14.34
N SER A 570 8.90 -4.52 -13.59
CA SER A 570 8.98 -5.27 -12.33
C SER A 570 7.55 -5.63 -11.89
N ASP A 571 7.42 -6.41 -10.82
CA ASP A 571 6.18 -7.03 -10.32
C ASP A 571 5.02 -6.05 -10.01
N TYR A 572 5.29 -4.75 -9.81
CA TYR A 572 4.25 -3.73 -9.62
C TYR A 572 3.26 -3.62 -10.79
N THR A 573 3.60 -4.16 -11.97
CA THR A 573 2.86 -4.00 -13.22
C THR A 573 1.41 -4.50 -13.13
N VAL A 574 1.17 -5.63 -12.44
CA VAL A 574 -0.20 -6.15 -12.25
C VAL A 574 -0.98 -5.34 -11.21
N PHE A 575 -0.29 -4.84 -10.18
CA PHE A 575 -0.91 -4.09 -9.09
C PHE A 575 -1.44 -2.74 -9.56
N LEU A 576 -0.61 -1.93 -10.24
CA LEU A 576 -1.01 -0.60 -10.68
C LEU A 576 -1.77 -0.65 -12.02
N GLN A 577 -1.14 -1.15 -13.09
CA GLN A 577 -1.64 -0.96 -14.45
C GLN A 577 -2.82 -1.87 -14.85
N ARG A 578 -3.10 -2.93 -14.08
CA ARG A 578 -4.28 -3.80 -14.25
C ARG A 578 -5.31 -3.66 -13.12
N LEU A 579 -4.87 -3.57 -11.86
CA LEU A 579 -5.76 -3.66 -10.68
C LEU A 579 -5.98 -2.35 -9.90
N GLY A 580 -5.30 -1.26 -10.29
CA GLY A 580 -5.53 0.09 -9.72
C GLY A 580 -5.05 0.25 -8.27
N VAL A 581 -3.98 -0.45 -7.88
CA VAL A 581 -3.33 -0.32 -6.58
C VAL A 581 -2.16 0.67 -6.66
N PRO A 582 -2.13 1.74 -5.85
CA PRO A 582 -1.03 2.70 -5.87
C PRO A 582 0.27 1.98 -5.50
N SER A 583 1.27 2.10 -6.38
CA SER A 583 2.52 1.34 -6.27
C SER A 583 3.75 2.25 -6.15
N MET A 584 4.88 1.68 -5.69
CA MET A 584 6.21 2.28 -5.79
C MET A 584 7.24 1.25 -6.26
N ASN A 585 8.37 1.74 -6.80
CA ASN A 585 9.62 1.00 -7.01
C ASN A 585 10.82 1.88 -6.61
N HIS A 586 11.93 1.29 -6.17
CA HIS A 586 13.13 2.04 -5.78
C HIS A 586 14.40 1.20 -5.77
N GLY A 587 15.56 1.85 -5.94
CA GLY A 587 16.87 1.21 -5.90
C GLY A 587 18.02 2.18 -6.15
N PHE A 588 19.24 1.66 -6.22
CA PHE A 588 20.44 2.39 -6.66
C PHE A 588 20.89 1.87 -8.02
N GLY A 589 20.75 2.68 -9.07
CA GLY A 589 21.17 2.35 -10.42
C GLY A 589 22.57 2.84 -10.75
N ALA A 590 23.20 2.24 -11.75
CA ALA A 590 24.47 2.72 -12.32
C ALA A 590 24.29 4.11 -12.94
N SER A 591 25.10 5.07 -12.49
CA SER A 591 25.27 6.41 -13.08
C SER A 591 26.11 6.34 -14.37
N THR A 592 26.70 7.46 -14.83
CA THR A 592 27.57 7.48 -16.02
C THR A 592 29.06 7.27 -15.72
N HIS A 593 29.46 7.24 -14.43
CA HIS A 593 30.83 6.99 -14.00
C HIS A 593 30.90 5.97 -12.84
N ASP A 594 29.93 5.04 -12.78
CA ASP A 594 30.00 3.85 -11.92
C ASP A 594 30.63 2.67 -12.67
N PRO A 595 31.15 1.65 -11.96
CA PRO A 595 31.53 0.37 -12.56
C PRO A 595 30.40 -0.21 -13.42
N VAL A 596 30.78 -0.79 -14.57
CA VAL A 596 29.80 -1.35 -15.50
C VAL A 596 29.14 -2.56 -14.85
N TYR A 597 27.81 -2.51 -14.78
CA TYR A 597 27.00 -3.63 -14.31
C TYR A 597 26.72 -4.62 -15.45
N HIS A 598 27.09 -5.89 -15.22
CA HIS A 598 26.93 -7.01 -16.16
C HIS A 598 25.53 -7.63 -16.05
N TYR A 599 24.50 -6.79 -16.23
CA TYR A 599 23.09 -7.16 -16.21
C TYR A 599 22.79 -8.47 -16.96
N HIS A 600 22.14 -9.43 -16.28
CA HIS A 600 21.76 -10.77 -16.77
C HIS A 600 22.91 -11.66 -17.33
N SER A 601 24.15 -11.35 -16.94
CA SER A 601 25.36 -12.14 -17.23
C SER A 601 25.72 -13.04 -16.05
N VAL A 602 26.55 -14.06 -16.28
CA VAL A 602 27.17 -14.82 -15.18
C VAL A 602 28.08 -13.95 -14.29
N TYR A 603 28.52 -12.78 -14.76
CA TYR A 603 29.29 -11.82 -13.95
C TYR A 603 28.42 -10.93 -13.03
N ASP A 604 27.08 -11.11 -12.98
CA ASP A 604 26.25 -10.55 -11.89
C ASP A 604 26.43 -11.37 -10.61
N SER A 605 27.61 -11.26 -10.01
CA SER A 605 28.09 -12.08 -8.90
C SER A 605 28.20 -11.28 -7.59
N GLU A 606 28.16 -11.99 -6.47
CA GLU A 606 28.42 -11.42 -5.14
C GLU A 606 29.74 -10.64 -5.10
N LEU A 607 30.71 -11.07 -5.90
CA LEU A 607 32.01 -10.43 -6.02
C LEU A 607 31.97 -9.07 -6.73
N PHE A 608 31.03 -8.87 -7.67
CA PHE A 608 30.72 -7.55 -8.21
C PHE A 608 30.06 -6.65 -7.15
N GLN A 609 29.13 -7.18 -6.34
CA GLN A 609 28.53 -6.44 -5.23
C GLN A 609 29.57 -5.98 -4.20
N GLU A 610 30.39 -6.91 -3.68
CA GLU A 610 31.39 -6.63 -2.66
C GLU A 610 32.54 -5.71 -3.13
N ARG A 611 32.92 -5.77 -4.42
CA ARG A 611 34.04 -4.96 -4.96
C ARG A 611 33.61 -3.62 -5.54
N TYR A 612 32.42 -3.52 -6.15
CA TYR A 612 32.10 -2.42 -7.06
C TYR A 612 30.75 -1.76 -6.81
N ALA A 613 29.63 -2.50 -6.77
CA ALA A 613 28.31 -1.88 -6.66
C ALA A 613 28.01 -1.35 -5.24
N ASP A 614 28.30 -2.12 -4.19
CA ASP A 614 28.07 -1.67 -2.81
C ASP A 614 29.08 -2.23 -1.78
N PRO A 615 30.38 -1.86 -1.87
CA PRO A 615 31.38 -2.23 -0.86
C PRO A 615 30.95 -1.82 0.56
N GLY A 616 30.81 -2.81 1.46
CA GLY A 616 30.31 -2.61 2.82
C GLY A 616 28.77 -2.63 2.95
N PHE A 617 28.03 -2.91 1.87
CA PHE A 617 26.58 -3.08 1.83
C PHE A 617 25.77 -1.88 2.38
N HIS A 618 26.29 -0.67 2.22
CA HIS A 618 25.70 0.54 2.78
C HIS A 618 24.43 0.99 2.04
N ARG A 619 24.35 0.80 0.72
CA ARG A 619 23.16 1.11 -0.09
C ARG A 619 22.05 0.08 0.14
N HIS A 620 22.38 -1.21 0.23
CA HIS A 620 21.42 -2.26 0.64
C HIS A 620 20.71 -1.87 1.94
N ILE A 621 21.48 -1.47 2.96
CA ILE A 621 20.94 -1.04 4.25
C ILE A 621 20.15 0.28 4.17
N ALA A 622 20.50 1.20 3.28
CA ALA A 622 19.70 2.39 3.02
C ALA A 622 18.35 2.05 2.36
N ILE A 623 18.31 1.12 1.39
CA ILE A 623 17.09 0.63 0.74
C ILE A 623 16.21 -0.14 1.71
N ALA A 624 16.75 -1.11 2.47
CA ALA A 624 16.01 -1.84 3.50
C ALA A 624 15.38 -0.91 4.56
N LYS A 625 16.09 0.18 4.90
CA LYS A 625 15.60 1.23 5.80
C LYS A 625 14.50 2.07 5.15
N HIS A 626 14.65 2.45 3.88
CA HIS A 626 13.66 3.22 3.13
C HIS A 626 12.36 2.45 2.87
N LEU A 627 12.44 1.19 2.44
CA LEU A 627 11.29 0.32 2.18
C LEU A 627 10.48 0.13 3.47
N GLY A 628 11.14 -0.26 4.56
CA GLY A 628 10.48 -0.48 5.84
C GLY A 628 9.95 0.80 6.50
N LEU A 629 10.63 1.94 6.33
CA LEU A 629 10.15 3.24 6.80
C LEU A 629 8.89 3.68 6.02
N THR A 630 8.88 3.51 4.69
CA THR A 630 7.72 3.79 3.84
C THR A 630 6.55 2.85 4.21
N ALA A 631 6.81 1.56 4.37
CA ALA A 631 5.84 0.57 4.82
C ALA A 631 5.26 0.90 6.21
N LEU A 632 6.10 1.30 7.18
CA LEU A 632 5.65 1.76 8.50
C LEU A 632 4.75 3.00 8.40
N ARG A 633 5.09 3.95 7.53
CA ARG A 633 4.35 5.21 7.32
C ARG A 633 3.02 5.04 6.59
N ILE A 634 2.85 3.95 5.84
CA ILE A 634 1.55 3.56 5.26
C ILE A 634 0.77 2.67 6.23
N ALA A 635 1.41 1.71 6.92
CA ALA A 635 0.75 0.70 7.72
C ALA A 635 0.47 1.09 9.20
N SER A 636 1.02 2.20 9.71
CA SER A 636 0.87 2.63 11.12
C SER A 636 -0.13 3.76 11.37
N PRO A 637 -0.30 4.78 10.50
CA PRO A 637 -1.30 5.83 10.72
C PRO A 637 -2.74 5.32 10.59
N ALA A 638 -3.70 5.96 11.27
CA ALA A 638 -5.11 5.62 11.12
C ALA A 638 -5.66 5.96 9.72
N ILE A 639 -5.29 7.13 9.22
CA ILE A 639 -5.67 7.63 7.89
C ILE A 639 -4.50 7.46 6.91
N LEU A 640 -4.79 7.16 5.64
CA LEU A 640 -3.73 6.93 4.65
C LEU A 640 -2.93 8.21 4.32
N PRO A 641 -1.61 8.09 4.06
CA PRO A 641 -0.75 9.23 3.79
C PRO A 641 -0.93 9.83 2.38
N PHE A 642 -1.80 9.24 1.54
CA PHE A 642 -1.95 9.54 0.11
C PHE A 642 -2.30 11.00 -0.19
N ASN A 643 -1.80 11.57 -1.30
CA ASN A 643 -2.08 12.96 -1.69
C ASN A 643 -2.86 13.04 -3.02
N THR A 644 -4.19 13.15 -2.93
CA THR A 644 -5.07 13.26 -4.11
C THR A 644 -4.89 14.59 -4.85
N THR A 645 -4.45 15.64 -4.15
CA THR A 645 -4.19 16.96 -4.72
C THR A 645 -2.96 16.92 -5.62
N HIS A 646 -1.89 16.24 -5.22
CA HIS A 646 -0.68 16.05 -6.04
C HIS A 646 -1.03 15.32 -7.33
N TYR A 647 -1.75 14.19 -7.25
CA TYR A 647 -2.18 13.45 -8.44
C TYR A 647 -3.02 14.32 -9.39
N SER A 648 -3.99 15.09 -8.87
CA SER A 648 -4.81 15.99 -9.70
C SER A 648 -4.04 17.14 -10.38
N LEU A 649 -2.82 17.45 -9.93
CA LEU A 649 -1.89 18.38 -10.57
C LEU A 649 -1.00 17.67 -11.60
N GLU A 650 -0.54 16.45 -11.28
CA GLU A 650 0.22 15.62 -12.22
C GLU A 650 -0.61 15.27 -13.47
N LEU A 651 -1.92 15.02 -13.35
CA LEU A 651 -2.80 14.84 -14.53
C LEU A 651 -2.80 16.05 -15.47
N ASP A 652 -2.68 17.26 -14.92
CA ASP A 652 -2.59 18.53 -15.67
C ASP A 652 -1.25 18.55 -16.44
N SER A 653 -0.14 18.24 -15.75
CA SER A 653 1.21 18.06 -16.33
C SER A 653 1.26 16.94 -17.38
N TYR A 654 0.45 15.89 -17.24
CA TYR A 654 0.38 14.79 -18.20
C TYR A 654 -0.36 15.21 -19.46
N LEU A 655 -1.42 16.02 -19.33
CA LEU A 655 -2.14 16.58 -20.48
C LEU A 655 -1.34 17.68 -21.19
N ASP A 656 -0.51 18.44 -20.47
CA ASP A 656 0.47 19.37 -21.06
C ASP A 656 1.49 18.65 -21.97
N LYS A 657 1.91 17.44 -21.57
CA LYS A 657 2.79 16.59 -22.41
C LYS A 657 2.07 16.13 -23.68
N VAL A 658 0.76 15.84 -23.62
CA VAL A 658 -0.06 15.53 -24.79
C VAL A 658 -0.25 16.75 -25.69
N GLU A 659 -0.52 17.94 -25.14
CA GLU A 659 -0.58 19.20 -25.91
C GLU A 659 0.74 19.51 -26.63
N ALA A 660 1.87 19.31 -25.95
CA ALA A 660 3.19 19.44 -26.55
C ALA A 660 3.39 18.45 -27.72
N ILE A 661 2.97 17.19 -27.57
CA ILE A 661 3.00 16.20 -28.66
C ILE A 661 2.12 16.64 -29.83
N ILE A 662 0.86 17.02 -29.58
CA ILE A 662 -0.08 17.48 -30.62
C ILE A 662 0.54 18.64 -31.42
N SER A 663 1.22 19.59 -30.76
CA SER A 663 1.87 20.74 -31.41
C SER A 663 2.97 20.37 -32.42
N THR A 664 3.44 19.12 -32.41
CA THR A 664 4.41 18.58 -33.37
C THR A 664 3.77 17.76 -34.50
N THR A 665 2.44 17.72 -34.59
CA THR A 665 1.67 16.91 -35.55
C THR A 665 0.60 17.72 -36.27
N ASP A 666 0.14 17.24 -37.43
CA ASP A 666 -1.01 17.82 -38.15
C ASP A 666 -2.38 17.44 -37.55
N ILE A 667 -2.39 16.74 -36.40
CA ILE A 667 -3.60 16.21 -35.76
C ILE A 667 -4.32 17.32 -34.98
N GLN A 668 -5.65 17.31 -35.00
CA GLN A 668 -6.49 18.28 -34.28
C GLN A 668 -7.44 17.54 -33.35
N VAL A 669 -7.38 17.86 -32.05
CA VAL A 669 -8.19 17.27 -30.97
C VAL A 669 -8.53 18.38 -29.98
N ASP A 670 -9.78 18.48 -29.53
CA ASP A 670 -10.18 19.38 -28.46
C ASP A 670 -9.98 18.70 -27.09
N LEU A 671 -8.99 19.19 -26.34
CA LEU A 671 -8.66 18.76 -24.98
C LEU A 671 -9.38 19.59 -23.90
N SER A 672 -10.09 20.66 -24.30
CA SER A 672 -10.77 21.59 -23.37
C SER A 672 -11.76 20.91 -22.41
N PRO A 673 -12.53 19.88 -22.80
CA PRO A 673 -13.45 19.19 -21.87
C PRO A 673 -12.68 18.45 -20.77
N LEU A 674 -11.68 17.65 -21.13
CA LEU A 674 -10.84 16.91 -20.18
C LEU A 674 -10.08 17.86 -19.25
N ARG A 675 -9.56 18.98 -19.76
CA ARG A 675 -8.90 20.02 -18.96
C ARG A 675 -9.86 20.63 -17.91
N GLN A 676 -11.13 20.82 -18.24
CA GLN A 676 -12.16 21.29 -17.30
C GLN A 676 -12.53 20.24 -16.24
N SER A 677 -12.58 18.96 -16.61
CA SER A 677 -12.75 17.85 -15.68
C SER A 677 -11.56 17.72 -14.72
N ILE A 678 -10.31 17.83 -15.20
CA ILE A 678 -9.10 17.84 -14.35
C ILE A 678 -9.14 19.02 -13.36
N GLY A 679 -9.51 20.23 -13.81
CA GLY A 679 -9.71 21.37 -12.93
C GLY A 679 -10.81 21.15 -11.87
N SER A 680 -11.87 20.40 -12.22
CA SER A 680 -12.97 20.03 -11.31
C SER A 680 -12.56 18.96 -10.28
N LEU A 681 -11.68 18.03 -10.68
CA LEU A 681 -11.03 17.05 -9.81
C LEU A 681 -10.04 17.73 -8.84
N GLN A 682 -9.22 18.67 -9.32
CA GLN A 682 -8.31 19.45 -8.46
C GLN A 682 -9.03 20.17 -7.32
N VAL A 683 -10.24 20.71 -7.57
CA VAL A 683 -11.06 21.32 -6.51
C VAL A 683 -11.60 20.26 -5.53
N ALA A 684 -11.95 19.08 -6.02
CA ALA A 684 -12.42 17.95 -5.21
C ALA A 684 -11.31 17.41 -4.30
N SER A 685 -10.15 17.05 -4.88
CA SER A 685 -8.98 16.56 -4.16
C SER A 685 -8.51 17.51 -3.06
N ARG A 686 -8.48 18.83 -3.33
CA ARG A 686 -8.13 19.85 -2.33
C ARG A 686 -9.09 19.85 -1.13
N ALA A 687 -10.37 19.55 -1.34
CA ALA A 687 -11.35 19.42 -0.26
C ALA A 687 -11.13 18.12 0.53
N LEU A 688 -10.90 16.99 -0.15
CA LEU A 688 -10.62 15.69 0.48
C LEU A 688 -9.34 15.69 1.32
N ASP A 689 -8.24 16.25 0.80
CA ASP A 689 -6.98 16.38 1.52
C ASP A 689 -7.09 17.33 2.72
N PHE A 690 -7.88 18.39 2.61
CA PHE A 690 -8.19 19.26 3.76
C PHE A 690 -9.04 18.53 4.82
N GLU A 691 -10.05 17.76 4.39
CA GLU A 691 -10.95 17.01 5.26
C GLU A 691 -10.22 15.88 6.01
N ARG A 692 -9.33 15.15 5.33
CA ARG A 692 -8.35 14.23 5.93
C ARG A 692 -7.61 14.90 7.11
N LEU A 693 -7.03 16.07 6.86
CA LEU A 693 -6.30 16.82 7.88
C LEU A 693 -7.22 17.37 8.99
N ALA A 694 -8.49 17.68 8.70
CA ALA A 694 -9.47 18.12 9.68
C ALA A 694 -9.89 16.99 10.63
N ALA A 695 -10.22 15.81 10.08
CA ALA A 695 -10.59 14.61 10.83
C ALA A 695 -9.43 14.09 11.69
N GLU A 696 -8.20 14.08 11.18
CA GLU A 696 -7.00 13.70 11.96
C GLU A 696 -6.79 14.66 13.15
N ARG A 697 -6.91 15.98 12.92
CA ARG A 697 -6.85 16.99 13.99
C ARG A 697 -7.98 16.83 15.00
N GLU A 698 -9.17 16.40 14.60
CA GLU A 698 -10.29 16.15 15.53
C GLU A 698 -10.03 14.93 16.41
N LEU A 699 -9.58 13.83 15.81
CA LEU A 699 -9.16 12.60 16.50
C LEU A 699 -8.14 12.92 17.61
N TRP A 700 -7.07 13.64 17.26
CA TRP A 700 -6.06 14.09 18.23
C TRP A 700 -6.63 15.00 19.33
N LYS A 701 -7.61 15.87 19.03
CA LYS A 701 -8.32 16.66 20.06
C LYS A 701 -9.10 15.75 21.01
N ILE A 702 -9.82 14.74 20.52
CA ILE A 702 -10.60 13.79 21.33
C ILE A 702 -9.67 12.99 22.26
N ILE A 703 -8.56 12.46 21.73
CA ILE A 703 -7.55 11.74 22.53
C ILE A 703 -6.97 12.65 23.62
N LYS A 704 -6.60 13.90 23.28
CA LYS A 704 -6.10 14.90 24.24
C LYS A 704 -7.15 15.29 25.30
N LYS A 705 -8.46 15.34 24.96
CA LYS A 705 -9.56 15.48 25.94
C LYS A 705 -9.63 14.27 26.88
N TRP A 706 -9.57 13.06 26.32
CA TRP A 706 -9.71 11.78 27.05
C TRP A 706 -8.56 11.59 28.05
N LYS A 707 -7.30 11.81 27.63
CA LYS A 707 -6.12 11.85 28.51
C LYS A 707 -6.33 12.79 29.70
N LYS A 708 -6.68 14.06 29.45
CA LYS A 708 -6.91 15.07 30.50
C LYS A 708 -7.99 14.65 31.50
N LYS A 709 -9.02 13.89 31.08
CA LYS A 709 -10.06 13.35 31.96
C LYS A 709 -9.56 12.15 32.77
N HIS A 710 -8.86 11.21 32.14
CA HIS A 710 -8.28 10.04 32.80
C HIS A 710 -7.23 10.43 33.84
N ASP A 711 -6.31 11.34 33.51
CA ASP A 711 -5.25 11.80 34.43
C ASP A 711 -5.80 12.61 35.61
N LYS A 712 -6.87 13.39 35.43
CA LYS A 712 -7.59 13.98 36.58
C LYS A 712 -8.12 12.89 37.52
N GLY A 713 -8.76 11.84 37.00
CA GLY A 713 -9.19 10.68 37.79
C GLY A 713 -8.05 9.93 38.46
N ARG A 714 -6.92 9.77 37.77
CA ARG A 714 -5.70 9.10 38.27
C ARG A 714 -5.03 9.92 39.39
N ARG A 715 -4.89 11.24 39.21
CA ARG A 715 -4.40 12.19 40.22
C ARG A 715 -5.35 12.24 41.43
N LEU A 716 -6.66 12.15 41.23
CA LEU A 716 -7.64 12.06 42.32
C LEU A 716 -7.49 10.75 43.11
N LYS A 717 -7.40 9.59 42.44
CA LYS A 717 -7.10 8.30 43.10
C LYS A 717 -5.76 8.35 43.86
N LYS A 718 -4.71 8.97 43.29
CA LYS A 718 -3.40 9.16 43.96
C LYS A 718 -3.48 10.08 45.19
N LYS A 719 -4.33 11.13 45.16
CA LYS A 719 -4.64 11.98 46.33
C LYS A 719 -5.43 11.23 47.40
N MET A 720 -6.49 10.52 47.03
CA MET A 720 -7.31 9.70 47.96
C MET A 720 -6.45 8.61 48.63
N TRP A 721 -5.57 7.95 47.89
CA TRP A 721 -4.64 6.97 48.45
C TRP A 721 -3.62 7.61 49.43
N LYS A 722 -3.06 8.78 49.10
CA LYS A 722 -2.21 9.53 50.05
C LYS A 722 -2.95 9.96 51.30
N ALA A 723 -4.21 10.40 51.18
CA ALA A 723 -5.06 10.76 52.32
C ALA A 723 -5.38 9.54 53.20
N TYR A 724 -5.73 8.41 52.59
CA TYR A 724 -5.95 7.14 53.27
C TYR A 724 -4.69 6.66 54.01
N CYS A 725 -3.51 6.70 53.37
CA CYS A 725 -2.25 6.33 54.03
C CYS A 725 -1.85 7.31 55.15
N LYS A 726 -2.17 8.61 55.04
CA LYS A 726 -1.98 9.57 56.12
C LYS A 726 -2.88 9.22 57.32
N TRP A 727 -4.18 9.04 57.08
CA TRP A 727 -5.16 8.62 58.07
C TRP A 727 -4.78 7.28 58.73
N GLN A 728 -4.32 6.30 57.96
CA GLN A 728 -3.88 5.00 58.47
C GLN A 728 -2.63 5.13 59.38
N LYS A 729 -1.69 6.02 59.05
CA LYS A 729 -0.53 6.30 59.92
C LYS A 729 -0.94 7.03 61.20
N GLU A 730 -1.85 8.02 61.11
CA GLU A 730 -2.31 8.83 62.25
C GLU A 730 -3.26 8.08 63.20
N VAL A 731 -4.10 7.16 62.70
CA VAL A 731 -5.13 6.46 63.49
C VAL A 731 -4.73 5.05 63.90
N LEU A 732 -3.90 4.35 63.11
CA LEU A 732 -3.55 2.94 63.35
C LEU A 732 -2.04 2.70 63.55
N GLY A 733 -1.21 3.75 63.55
CA GLY A 733 0.23 3.67 63.84
C GLY A 733 1.06 2.81 62.86
N LYS A 734 0.48 2.43 61.71
CA LYS A 734 1.11 1.56 60.71
C LYS A 734 1.38 2.34 59.43
N GLU A 735 2.62 2.32 58.97
CA GLU A 735 2.98 2.92 57.68
C GLU A 735 2.48 2.07 56.51
N CYS A 736 1.97 2.73 55.48
CA CYS A 736 1.72 2.09 54.19
C CYS A 736 3.04 1.58 53.59
N LYS A 737 3.18 0.27 53.40
CA LYS A 737 4.30 -0.30 52.64
C LYS A 737 4.35 0.32 51.25
N HIS A 738 5.50 0.87 50.87
CA HIS A 738 5.71 1.35 49.51
C HIS A 738 5.66 0.17 48.53
N HIS A 739 4.86 0.30 47.47
CA HIS A 739 5.09 -0.48 46.26
C HIS A 739 6.40 -0.01 45.63
N HIS A 740 7.45 -0.82 45.71
CA HIS A 740 8.66 -0.59 44.94
C HIS A 740 8.34 -0.67 43.45
N SER A 741 8.46 0.45 42.74
CA SER A 741 8.65 0.46 41.29
C SER A 741 10.07 -0.03 41.00
N HIS A 742 10.21 -1.27 40.55
CA HIS A 742 11.49 -1.74 40.02
C HIS A 742 11.79 -1.04 38.69
N GLY A 743 12.74 -0.11 38.77
CA GLY A 743 13.36 0.62 37.68
C GLY A 743 14.36 1.56 38.32
N LYS A 744 15.66 1.34 38.08
CA LYS A 744 16.66 2.38 38.33
C LYS A 744 16.52 3.39 37.20
N ASP A 745 16.63 4.67 37.52
CA ASP A 745 16.79 5.70 36.51
C ASP A 745 18.11 5.47 35.73
N ILE A 746 18.07 5.76 34.44
CA ILE A 746 19.21 5.65 33.51
C ILE A 746 19.46 7.02 32.85
N THR A 747 19.11 8.11 33.56
CA THR A 747 19.06 9.48 33.04
C THR A 747 20.31 10.30 33.33
N GLU A 748 21.19 9.87 34.22
CA GLU A 748 22.40 10.62 34.63
C GLU A 748 23.61 10.44 33.69
N VAL A 749 23.40 10.04 32.42
CA VAL A 749 24.48 9.71 31.46
C VAL A 749 24.32 10.40 30.08
N PHE A 750 23.21 11.09 29.81
CA PHE A 750 22.88 11.58 28.45
C PHE A 750 22.42 13.06 28.39
N GLU A 751 23.21 13.98 28.95
CA GLU A 751 22.95 15.44 28.86
C GLU A 751 24.12 16.30 28.35
N SER A 752 25.28 15.73 28.00
CA SER A 752 26.52 16.51 27.79
C SER A 752 26.85 16.93 26.35
N GLU A 753 26.35 16.25 25.30
CA GLU A 753 26.89 16.41 23.93
C GLU A 753 25.82 16.47 22.82
N ILE A 754 25.18 17.64 22.64
CA ILE A 754 24.60 18.07 21.35
C ILE A 754 24.84 19.59 21.18
N PRO A 755 25.54 20.06 20.13
CA PRO A 755 25.70 21.49 19.84
C PRO A 755 24.36 22.18 19.52
N ARG A 756 24.29 23.49 19.74
CA ARG A 756 23.13 24.31 19.35
C ARG A 756 23.53 25.29 18.23
N ASP A 757 22.52 25.63 17.43
CA ASP A 757 22.46 26.66 16.39
C ASP A 757 22.76 26.20 14.94
N LEU A 758 21.79 26.45 14.07
CA LEU A 758 21.90 26.45 12.60
C LEU A 758 21.29 27.76 12.05
N PRO A 759 21.86 28.36 10.99
CA PRO A 759 21.55 29.74 10.62
C PRO A 759 20.29 29.92 9.75
N ALA A 760 19.59 31.04 9.94
CA ALA A 760 18.37 31.39 9.21
C ALA A 760 18.57 31.99 7.78
N VAL A 761 19.81 31.97 7.26
CA VAL A 761 20.19 32.57 5.96
C VAL A 761 21.25 31.70 5.29
N HIS A 762 21.21 31.57 3.96
CA HIS A 762 22.24 30.85 3.20
C HIS A 762 23.61 31.55 3.35
N PRO A 763 24.67 30.89 3.87
CA PRO A 763 25.91 31.57 4.26
C PRO A 763 26.68 32.19 3.07
N GLU A 764 26.59 31.58 1.89
CA GLU A 764 27.30 32.05 0.69
C GLU A 764 26.54 33.08 -0.15
N SER A 765 25.21 33.16 -0.02
CA SER A 765 24.38 33.99 -0.92
C SER A 765 23.58 35.11 -0.24
N GLY A 766 23.51 35.12 1.10
CA GLY A 766 22.83 36.18 1.87
C GLY A 766 21.32 36.32 1.63
N LYS A 767 20.70 35.40 0.88
CA LYS A 767 19.28 35.45 0.52
C LYS A 767 18.42 34.78 1.60
N PRO A 768 17.27 35.38 1.99
CA PRO A 768 16.25 34.69 2.76
C PRO A 768 15.74 33.45 2.00
N VAL A 769 15.46 32.37 2.72
CA VAL A 769 14.89 31.15 2.14
C VAL A 769 13.47 31.46 1.65
N LYS A 770 13.23 31.41 0.33
CA LYS A 770 11.88 31.52 -0.23
C LYS A 770 11.06 30.29 0.17
N HIS A 771 9.90 30.50 0.78
CA HIS A 771 8.96 29.43 1.09
C HIS A 771 8.50 28.71 -0.19
N ARG A 772 8.70 27.39 -0.25
CA ARG A 772 7.96 26.50 -1.15
C ARG A 772 6.72 25.97 -0.42
N VAL A 773 5.66 25.69 -1.18
CA VAL A 773 4.48 24.97 -0.68
C VAL A 773 4.88 23.51 -0.38
N GLY A 774 4.23 22.85 0.57
CA GLY A 774 4.45 21.42 0.85
C GLY A 774 5.20 21.06 2.14
N ARG A 775 5.26 21.94 3.17
CA ARG A 775 5.63 21.47 4.51
C ARG A 775 4.59 20.46 5.05
N LEU A 776 5.07 19.47 5.81
CA LEU A 776 4.25 18.64 6.69
C LEU A 776 3.31 19.50 7.56
N PRO A 777 2.15 18.96 8.01
CA PRO A 777 1.21 19.70 8.85
C PRO A 777 1.90 20.35 10.04
N ALA A 778 1.57 21.61 10.33
CA ALA A 778 2.30 22.45 11.28
C ALA A 778 2.53 21.82 12.67
N TRP A 779 1.69 20.86 13.09
CA TRP A 779 1.84 20.14 14.36
C TRP A 779 3.12 19.27 14.44
N VAL A 780 3.68 18.83 13.31
CA VAL A 780 4.95 18.09 13.28
C VAL A 780 6.11 19.04 13.58
N ALA A 781 6.12 20.22 12.94
CA ALA A 781 7.07 21.28 13.26
C ALA A 781 6.92 21.77 14.72
N GLU A 782 5.69 21.99 15.20
CA GLU A 782 5.42 22.32 16.61
C GLU A 782 5.91 21.24 17.59
N GLN A 783 6.03 19.98 17.18
CA GLN A 783 6.60 18.91 18.04
C GLN A 783 8.14 18.89 18.05
N MET A 784 8.79 19.45 17.02
CA MET A 784 10.25 19.59 16.95
C MET A 784 10.73 20.91 17.56
N ASP A 785 9.99 22.01 17.34
CA ASP A 785 10.25 23.33 17.94
C ASP A 785 9.89 23.38 19.45
N ALA A 786 9.06 22.48 19.95
CA ALA A 786 8.69 22.39 21.37
C ALA A 786 9.78 21.74 22.25
N GLY A 787 10.98 22.33 22.25
CA GLY A 787 12.08 21.97 23.14
C GLY A 787 11.74 22.22 24.61
N ASN A 788 11.07 21.27 25.27
CA ASN A 788 10.76 21.31 26.70
C ASN A 788 10.80 19.91 27.33
N SER A 789 11.48 19.79 28.47
CA SER A 789 11.90 18.53 29.09
C SER A 789 10.80 17.88 29.95
N ASP A 790 9.87 17.16 29.31
CA ASP A 790 8.84 16.39 30.03
C ASP A 790 8.37 15.08 29.33
N LEU A 791 9.24 14.43 28.53
CA LEU A 791 8.94 13.16 27.83
C LEU A 791 8.86 11.92 28.74
N GLY A 792 8.65 12.11 30.05
CA GLY A 792 8.71 11.07 31.08
C GLY A 792 7.48 10.16 31.27
N GLU A 793 6.38 10.32 30.52
CA GLU A 793 5.21 9.41 30.66
C GLU A 793 4.34 9.16 29.40
N GLY A 794 4.69 9.71 28.23
CA GLY A 794 3.80 9.78 27.04
C GLY A 794 3.32 8.45 26.45
N TRP A 795 4.14 7.39 26.51
CA TRP A 795 3.87 6.06 25.93
C TRP A 795 2.57 5.37 26.37
N LYS A 796 1.84 5.92 27.36
CA LYS A 796 0.56 5.39 27.87
C LYS A 796 -0.64 5.92 27.10
N ASP A 797 -0.51 7.06 26.42
CA ASP A 797 -1.58 7.67 25.62
C ASP A 797 -1.76 6.90 24.31
N ASP A 798 -0.61 6.57 23.71
CA ASP A 798 -0.43 5.73 22.54
C ASP A 798 -1.06 4.32 22.68
N VAL A 799 -0.91 3.67 23.85
CA VAL A 799 -1.59 2.39 24.12
C VAL A 799 -3.12 2.52 24.10
N VAL A 800 -3.67 3.66 24.56
CA VAL A 800 -5.11 3.92 24.48
C VAL A 800 -5.51 4.20 23.03
N TYR A 801 -4.69 4.94 22.28
CA TYR A 801 -4.93 5.24 20.87
C TYR A 801 -5.01 3.96 20.03
N GLY A 802 -3.99 3.10 20.06
CA GLY A 802 -3.98 1.84 19.29
C GLY A 802 -5.10 0.88 19.68
N LEU A 803 -5.45 0.78 20.99
CA LEU A 803 -6.59 -0.05 21.40
C LEU A 803 -7.94 0.55 20.95
N ALA A 804 -8.12 1.86 21.05
CA ALA A 804 -9.38 2.50 20.71
C ALA A 804 -9.61 2.54 19.20
N MET A 805 -8.60 2.88 18.40
CA MET A 805 -8.66 2.82 16.94
C MET A 805 -8.80 1.36 16.46
N GLY A 806 -7.98 0.44 16.97
CA GLY A 806 -8.01 -0.96 16.58
C GLY A 806 -9.21 -1.77 17.07
N LEU A 807 -10.10 -1.17 17.88
CA LEU A 807 -11.42 -1.73 18.22
C LEU A 807 -12.55 -0.97 17.51
N ALA A 808 -12.44 0.35 17.30
CA ALA A 808 -13.49 1.13 16.62
C ALA A 808 -13.42 1.08 15.08
N LEU A 809 -12.27 0.73 14.48
CA LEU A 809 -12.12 0.51 13.03
C LEU A 809 -12.44 -0.92 12.58
N SER A 810 -12.68 -1.85 13.51
CA SER A 810 -12.94 -3.26 13.17
C SER A 810 -14.38 -3.43 12.68
N PRO A 811 -14.63 -4.03 11.51
CA PRO A 811 -15.97 -4.20 10.92
C PRO A 811 -16.81 -5.30 11.58
N ASP A 812 -16.51 -5.65 12.83
CA ASP A 812 -17.10 -6.77 13.57
C ASP A 812 -18.10 -6.22 14.61
N PRO A 813 -19.42 -6.46 14.47
CA PRO A 813 -20.42 -5.96 15.40
C PRO A 813 -20.26 -6.49 16.84
N GLU A 814 -19.64 -7.67 17.03
CA GLU A 814 -19.30 -8.14 18.38
C GLU A 814 -18.23 -7.26 19.04
N ILE A 815 -17.45 -6.50 18.24
CA ILE A 815 -16.39 -5.62 18.75
C ILE A 815 -16.93 -4.28 19.25
N GLU A 816 -18.04 -3.72 18.74
CA GLU A 816 -18.70 -2.58 19.44
C GLU A 816 -19.23 -3.01 20.83
N VAL A 817 -19.86 -4.19 20.89
CA VAL A 817 -20.32 -4.79 22.15
C VAL A 817 -19.13 -5.11 23.06
N SER A 818 -18.01 -5.59 22.51
CA SER A 818 -16.78 -5.84 23.24
C SER A 818 -16.06 -4.56 23.67
N LEU A 819 -16.14 -3.46 22.92
CA LEU A 819 -15.61 -2.15 23.27
C LEU A 819 -16.34 -1.62 24.51
N ALA A 820 -17.68 -1.64 24.50
CA ALA A 820 -18.49 -1.29 25.66
C ALA A 820 -18.14 -2.16 26.90
N ASN A 821 -18.02 -3.48 26.71
CA ASN A 821 -17.72 -4.42 27.80
C ASN A 821 -16.25 -4.38 28.29
N SER A 822 -15.29 -4.03 27.44
CA SER A 822 -13.86 -3.98 27.76
C SER A 822 -13.49 -2.65 28.40
N LEU A 823 -14.04 -1.53 27.91
CA LEU A 823 -13.93 -0.24 28.59
C LEU A 823 -14.53 -0.31 30.01
N ALA A 824 -15.63 -1.05 30.19
CA ALA A 824 -16.23 -1.32 31.51
C ALA A 824 -15.28 -2.05 32.50
N MET A 825 -14.29 -2.83 32.02
CA MET A 825 -13.26 -3.39 32.91
C MET A 825 -12.29 -2.32 33.42
N PHE A 826 -11.83 -1.42 32.54
CA PHE A 826 -10.80 -0.42 32.90
C PHE A 826 -11.30 0.67 33.86
N SER A 827 -12.61 0.89 33.98
CA SER A 827 -13.17 1.73 35.05
C SER A 827 -13.02 1.15 36.47
N GLY A 828 -12.71 -0.14 36.60
CA GLY A 828 -12.56 -0.82 37.90
C GLY A 828 -13.87 -1.34 38.51
N GLY A 829 -14.85 -1.67 37.68
CA GLY A 829 -16.07 -2.36 38.11
C GLY A 829 -15.76 -3.83 38.47
N CYS A 830 -15.96 -4.22 39.72
CA CYS A 830 -15.73 -5.60 40.16
C CYS A 830 -16.80 -6.54 39.57
N ARG A 831 -16.39 -7.56 38.81
CA ARG A 831 -17.29 -8.61 38.32
C ARG A 831 -17.73 -9.54 39.46
N ARG A 832 -18.80 -9.19 40.18
CA ARG A 832 -19.62 -10.20 40.87
C ARG A 832 -20.60 -10.84 39.89
N ARG A 833 -20.45 -12.15 39.67
CA ARG A 833 -21.56 -13.01 39.23
C ARG A 833 -22.43 -13.27 40.47
N GLU A 834 -23.55 -12.57 40.58
CA GLU A 834 -24.60 -12.89 41.55
C GLU A 834 -25.93 -13.17 40.82
N ARG A 835 -26.78 -13.97 41.45
CA ARG A 835 -27.95 -14.57 40.79
C ARG A 835 -29.14 -13.60 40.83
N ILE A 836 -30.00 -13.72 39.81
CA ILE A 836 -31.22 -12.91 39.71
C ILE A 836 -32.19 -13.29 40.83
N ALA A 837 -32.46 -12.33 41.71
CA ALA A 837 -33.63 -12.26 42.58
C ALA A 837 -33.89 -10.78 42.93
N ASP A 838 -35.16 -10.44 43.16
CA ASP A 838 -35.65 -9.23 43.85
C ASP A 838 -35.25 -7.83 43.33
N GLY A 839 -35.90 -7.43 42.24
CA GLY A 839 -36.76 -6.22 42.26
C GLY A 839 -36.14 -4.83 42.30
N HIS A 840 -34.82 -4.67 42.47
CA HIS A 840 -34.18 -3.35 42.43
C HIS A 840 -33.78 -2.95 41.00
N ARG A 841 -34.23 -1.76 40.55
CA ARG A 841 -33.75 -1.17 39.28
C ARG A 841 -32.23 -0.93 39.40
N PRO A 842 -31.40 -1.49 38.50
CA PRO A 842 -29.96 -1.25 38.57
C PRO A 842 -29.66 0.21 38.21
N HIS A 843 -28.98 0.93 39.11
CA HIS A 843 -28.38 2.22 38.77
C HIS A 843 -27.38 2.01 37.61
N ARG A 844 -27.75 2.45 36.41
CA ARG A 844 -26.84 2.44 35.26
C ARG A 844 -25.62 3.28 35.63
N PRO A 845 -24.38 2.75 35.55
CA PRO A 845 -23.19 3.55 35.82
C PRO A 845 -23.14 4.71 34.83
N HIS A 846 -23.06 5.95 35.31
CA HIS A 846 -23.13 7.15 34.48
C HIS A 846 -21.82 7.33 33.69
N TRP A 847 -21.74 6.64 32.55
CA TRP A 847 -20.59 6.62 31.65
C TRP A 847 -20.42 7.95 30.90
N PRO A 848 -19.19 8.32 30.52
CA PRO A 848 -18.92 9.53 29.73
C PRO A 848 -19.30 9.35 28.25
N GLY A 849 -20.51 8.86 27.97
CA GLY A 849 -20.97 8.39 26.65
C GLY A 849 -21.01 9.44 25.53
N LYS A 850 -20.76 10.72 25.83
CA LYS A 850 -20.49 11.75 24.81
C LYS A 850 -19.10 11.57 24.18
N LEU A 851 -18.05 11.33 24.97
CA LEU A 851 -16.67 11.18 24.45
C LEU A 851 -16.47 9.91 23.62
N ILE A 852 -17.29 8.87 23.84
CA ILE A 852 -17.22 7.62 23.09
C ILE A 852 -17.99 7.76 21.76
N ARG A 853 -19.15 8.43 21.76
CA ARG A 853 -19.85 8.79 20.52
C ARG A 853 -19.06 9.78 19.66
N GLU A 854 -18.45 10.81 20.26
CA GLU A 854 -17.49 11.71 19.59
C GLU A 854 -16.37 10.90 18.90
N LEU A 855 -15.83 9.88 19.56
CA LEU A 855 -14.79 9.03 18.98
C LEU A 855 -15.31 8.13 17.85
N ILE A 856 -16.43 7.42 18.04
CA ILE A 856 -16.98 6.51 17.03
C ILE A 856 -17.34 7.27 15.74
N ARG A 857 -17.94 8.46 15.85
CA ARG A 857 -18.19 9.37 14.71
C ARG A 857 -16.92 9.64 13.91
N VAL A 858 -15.88 10.15 14.58
CA VAL A 858 -14.62 10.50 13.92
C VAL A 858 -13.93 9.25 13.34
N VAL A 859 -14.06 8.08 13.97
CA VAL A 859 -13.53 6.82 13.42
C VAL A 859 -14.27 6.37 12.15
N LYS A 860 -15.61 6.47 12.11
CA LYS A 860 -16.38 6.19 10.88
C LYS A 860 -16.00 7.15 9.74
N ARG A 861 -15.91 8.46 10.04
CA ARG A 861 -15.43 9.52 9.12
C ARG A 861 -14.06 9.19 8.53
N LEU A 862 -13.07 8.82 9.37
CA LEU A 862 -11.72 8.45 8.92
C LEU A 862 -11.71 7.18 8.05
N ARG A 863 -12.55 6.18 8.35
CA ARG A 863 -12.65 4.95 7.55
C ARG A 863 -13.17 5.23 6.14
N ALA A 864 -14.17 6.10 5.99
CA ALA A 864 -14.68 6.51 4.69
C ALA A 864 -13.70 7.36 3.88
N ILE A 865 -12.98 8.28 4.55
CA ILE A 865 -11.90 9.02 3.90
C ILE A 865 -10.82 8.05 3.39
N ASN A 866 -10.45 6.99 4.13
CA ASN A 866 -9.60 5.94 3.59
C ASN A 866 -10.21 5.30 2.33
N GLN A 867 -11.49 4.93 2.32
CA GLN A 867 -12.12 4.32 1.13
C GLN A 867 -12.06 5.24 -0.08
N GLN A 868 -12.31 6.54 0.07
CA GLN A 868 -12.17 7.52 -1.03
C GLN A 868 -10.72 7.65 -1.51
N LEU A 869 -9.74 7.70 -0.59
CA LEU A 869 -8.31 7.74 -0.93
C LEU A 869 -7.84 6.47 -1.66
N ILE A 870 -8.38 5.30 -1.30
CA ILE A 870 -8.07 4.01 -1.94
C ILE A 870 -8.75 3.90 -3.32
N ALA A 871 -10.00 4.37 -3.44
CA ALA A 871 -10.74 4.33 -4.70
C ALA A 871 -10.16 5.28 -5.77
N PHE A 872 -9.40 6.30 -5.38
CA PHE A 872 -8.83 7.29 -6.29
C PHE A 872 -7.90 6.68 -7.37
N GLU A 873 -7.06 5.70 -7.03
CA GLU A 873 -6.23 5.03 -8.04
C GLU A 873 -7.09 4.07 -8.90
N ARG A 874 -8.02 3.36 -8.26
CA ARG A 874 -8.88 2.36 -8.90
C ARG A 874 -9.82 2.97 -9.95
N GLY A 875 -10.21 4.24 -9.81
CA GLY A 875 -11.05 4.92 -10.80
C GLY A 875 -10.40 5.14 -12.17
N PHE A 876 -9.08 4.95 -12.32
CA PHE A 876 -8.42 4.95 -13.64
C PHE A 876 -8.51 3.62 -14.39
N ILE A 877 -9.04 2.56 -13.76
CA ILE A 877 -9.21 1.24 -14.38
C ILE A 877 -10.44 1.25 -15.29
N SER A 878 -10.23 1.04 -16.59
CA SER A 878 -11.28 0.86 -17.59
C SER A 878 -11.37 -0.61 -18.00
N GLU A 879 -12.57 -1.18 -18.01
CA GLU A 879 -12.77 -2.60 -18.35
C GLU A 879 -12.38 -2.94 -19.80
N ASP A 880 -12.60 -2.01 -20.74
CA ASP A 880 -12.17 -2.13 -22.14
C ASP A 880 -10.63 -1.98 -22.32
N GLY A 881 -9.93 -1.52 -21.30
CA GLY A 881 -8.49 -1.31 -21.30
C GLY A 881 -7.93 -0.33 -22.33
N ILE A 882 -6.65 -0.48 -22.64
CA ILE A 882 -5.95 0.29 -23.68
C ILE A 882 -6.08 -0.46 -25.02
N PRO A 883 -6.49 0.19 -26.12
CA PRO A 883 -6.70 -0.47 -27.41
C PRO A 883 -5.46 -1.23 -27.93
N GLN A 884 -5.67 -2.46 -28.39
CA GLN A 884 -4.67 -3.45 -28.83
C GLN A 884 -3.75 -3.99 -27.70
N ARG A 885 -3.98 -3.57 -26.45
CA ARG A 885 -3.14 -3.86 -25.26
C ARG A 885 -4.04 -4.04 -24.02
N GLU A 886 -5.23 -4.62 -24.21
CA GLU A 886 -6.40 -4.53 -23.32
C GLU A 886 -6.20 -5.15 -21.92
N TRP A 887 -5.15 -5.97 -21.75
CA TRP A 887 -4.69 -6.42 -20.43
C TRP A 887 -4.34 -5.25 -19.50
N TYR A 888 -3.79 -4.17 -20.06
CA TYR A 888 -3.51 -2.92 -19.38
C TYR A 888 -4.78 -2.07 -19.30
N LYS A 889 -5.30 -1.90 -18.08
CA LYS A 889 -6.57 -1.22 -17.82
C LYS A 889 -6.46 0.22 -17.34
N HIS A 890 -5.30 0.63 -16.84
CA HIS A 890 -5.10 1.92 -16.18
C HIS A 890 -4.90 3.08 -17.17
N LEU A 891 -5.95 3.88 -17.41
CA LEU A 891 -5.91 4.96 -18.39
C LEU A 891 -5.06 6.19 -17.98
N GLY A 892 -4.60 6.27 -16.73
CA GLY A 892 -3.69 7.33 -16.28
C GLY A 892 -2.22 7.15 -16.72
N VAL A 893 -1.70 5.92 -16.62
CA VAL A 893 -0.30 5.53 -16.84
C VAL A 893 -0.21 4.06 -17.23
N ALA A 894 0.65 3.72 -18.18
CA ALA A 894 0.95 2.33 -18.58
C ALA A 894 2.37 2.23 -19.17
N PRO A 895 2.93 1.02 -19.37
CA PRO A 895 4.05 0.84 -20.29
C PRO A 895 3.70 1.36 -21.69
N GLY A 896 4.62 2.09 -22.32
CA GLY A 896 4.45 2.60 -23.68
C GLY A 896 4.64 1.53 -24.74
N LYS A 897 3.72 1.48 -25.73
CA LYS A 897 3.65 0.51 -26.83
C LYS A 897 5.00 0.11 -27.46
N TRP A 898 5.88 1.08 -27.68
CA TRP A 898 7.20 0.90 -28.30
C TRP A 898 8.40 1.17 -27.36
N LEU A 899 8.13 1.44 -26.07
CA LEU A 899 9.15 1.61 -25.02
C LEU A 899 9.35 0.34 -24.20
N GLY A 900 8.26 -0.40 -23.92
CA GLY A 900 8.26 -1.56 -23.03
C GLY A 900 8.22 -1.11 -21.58
N TYR A 901 9.36 -1.08 -20.90
CA TYR A 901 9.43 -0.65 -19.50
C TYR A 901 9.17 0.86 -19.30
N GLY A 902 9.44 1.69 -20.32
CA GLY A 902 9.24 3.14 -20.24
C GLY A 902 7.77 3.54 -20.10
N ALA A 903 7.46 4.33 -19.07
CA ALA A 903 6.12 4.81 -18.78
C ALA A 903 5.59 5.76 -19.87
N THR A 904 4.31 5.63 -20.21
CA THR A 904 3.54 6.60 -21.01
C THR A 904 2.35 7.07 -20.19
N THR A 905 2.22 8.39 -20.04
CA THR A 905 1.10 9.05 -19.36
C THR A 905 -0.06 9.25 -20.32
N LEU A 906 -1.29 9.10 -19.83
CA LEU A 906 -2.53 9.10 -20.64
C LEU A 906 -2.41 8.17 -21.87
N PRO A 907 -1.98 6.91 -21.71
CA PRO A 907 -1.42 6.07 -22.77
C PRO A 907 -2.33 5.89 -23.98
N ALA A 908 -3.63 5.60 -23.81
CA ALA A 908 -4.53 5.41 -24.94
C ALA A 908 -4.67 6.66 -25.83
N LEU A 909 -4.74 7.85 -25.22
CA LEU A 909 -4.75 9.14 -25.92
C LEU A 909 -3.41 9.44 -26.57
N THR A 910 -2.30 9.26 -25.84
CA THR A 910 -0.94 9.52 -26.32
C THR A 910 -0.57 8.62 -27.50
N GLU A 911 -0.91 7.33 -27.44
CA GLU A 911 -0.68 6.37 -28.52
C GLU A 911 -1.55 6.69 -29.74
N ALA A 912 -2.84 6.99 -29.55
CA ALA A 912 -3.76 7.37 -30.63
C ALA A 912 -3.28 8.57 -31.47
N ILE A 913 -2.54 9.50 -30.86
CA ILE A 913 -1.93 10.66 -31.52
C ILE A 913 -0.58 10.29 -32.16
N THR A 914 0.28 9.56 -31.45
CA THR A 914 1.68 9.31 -31.88
C THR A 914 1.83 8.18 -32.89
N PHE A 915 1.17 7.03 -32.69
CA PHE A 915 1.36 5.82 -33.48
C PHE A 915 0.20 5.60 -34.47
N GLU A 916 -1.05 5.57 -33.99
CA GLU A 916 -2.24 5.41 -34.85
C GLU A 916 -2.54 6.68 -35.68
N LYS A 917 -2.05 7.84 -35.23
CA LYS A 917 -2.19 9.16 -35.88
C LYS A 917 -3.64 9.51 -36.25
N ASN A 918 -4.58 9.13 -35.37
CA ASN A 918 -6.01 9.13 -35.65
C ASN A 918 -6.75 10.12 -34.74
N ALA A 919 -7.09 11.29 -35.29
CA ALA A 919 -7.82 12.35 -34.60
C ALA A 919 -9.17 11.89 -34.01
N THR A 920 -9.89 10.98 -34.69
CA THR A 920 -11.18 10.46 -34.22
C THR A 920 -11.02 9.53 -33.02
N LEU A 921 -10.00 8.65 -33.04
CA LEU A 921 -9.66 7.80 -31.89
C LEU A 921 -9.17 8.65 -30.72
N ALA A 922 -8.28 9.62 -30.97
CA ALA A 922 -7.81 10.53 -29.93
C ALA A 922 -8.96 11.31 -29.28
N GLN A 923 -9.90 11.86 -30.05
CA GLN A 923 -11.06 12.56 -29.49
C GLN A 923 -12.01 11.64 -28.70
N TYR A 924 -12.10 10.35 -29.05
CA TYR A 924 -12.83 9.34 -28.29
C TYR A 924 -12.13 9.02 -26.95
N GLU A 925 -10.80 8.88 -26.94
CA GLU A 925 -10.02 8.68 -25.72
C GLU A 925 -10.04 9.90 -24.78
N VAL A 926 -10.15 11.12 -25.32
CA VAL A 926 -10.45 12.33 -24.51
C VAL A 926 -11.80 12.19 -23.80
N GLY A 927 -12.81 11.62 -24.47
CA GLY A 927 -14.11 11.33 -23.86
C GLY A 927 -14.00 10.34 -22.71
N ARG A 928 -13.37 9.17 -22.95
CA ARG A 928 -13.12 8.14 -21.91
C ARG A 928 -12.36 8.70 -20.72
N LEU A 929 -11.29 9.47 -20.96
CA LEU A 929 -10.50 10.10 -19.90
C LEU A 929 -11.31 11.16 -19.14
N LYS A 930 -12.13 11.96 -19.81
CA LYS A 930 -13.01 12.96 -19.19
C LYS A 930 -14.02 12.26 -18.27
N ASP A 931 -14.67 11.20 -18.75
CA ASP A 931 -15.66 10.45 -17.97
C ASP A 931 -15.03 9.73 -16.77
N VAL A 932 -13.80 9.21 -16.89
CA VAL A 932 -12.99 8.70 -15.77
C VAL A 932 -12.66 9.81 -14.75
N VAL A 933 -12.21 10.98 -15.20
CA VAL A 933 -11.84 12.10 -14.31
C VAL A 933 -13.07 12.72 -13.63
N ASP A 934 -14.23 12.71 -14.28
CA ASP A 934 -15.51 13.09 -13.67
C ASP A 934 -15.99 12.01 -12.68
N GLY A 935 -15.88 10.71 -12.99
CA GLY A 935 -16.17 9.62 -12.06
C GLY A 935 -15.26 9.58 -10.82
N LEU A 936 -14.00 10.02 -10.94
CA LEU A 936 -13.11 10.31 -9.81
C LEU A 936 -13.59 11.52 -9.01
N THR A 937 -14.01 12.58 -9.72
CA THR A 937 -14.56 13.80 -9.12
C THR A 937 -15.85 13.52 -8.34
N GLU A 938 -16.67 12.60 -8.83
CA GLU A 938 -17.87 12.06 -8.19
C GLU A 938 -17.53 11.11 -7.06
N THR A 939 -16.53 10.25 -7.18
CA THR A 939 -16.06 9.39 -6.07
C THR A 939 -15.65 10.23 -4.85
N VAL A 940 -15.07 11.41 -5.08
CA VAL A 940 -14.73 12.39 -4.03
C VAL A 940 -15.96 13.23 -3.56
N LYS A 941 -17.07 13.24 -4.32
CA LYS A 941 -18.29 14.02 -4.05
C LYS A 941 -19.56 13.16 -3.85
N ARG A 942 -19.45 11.83 -3.73
CA ARG A 942 -20.48 10.83 -4.15
C ARG A 942 -21.87 11.06 -3.58
N LEU A 943 -21.96 11.50 -2.33
CA LEU A 943 -23.20 11.91 -1.67
C LEU A 943 -23.97 13.01 -2.45
N LEU A 944 -23.27 14.02 -2.96
CA LEU A 944 -23.89 15.12 -3.71
C LEU A 944 -24.35 14.67 -5.11
N ALA A 945 -23.71 13.66 -5.71
CA ALA A 945 -24.13 13.11 -7.00
C ALA A 945 -25.47 12.37 -6.84
N ALA A 946 -25.54 11.40 -5.92
CA ALA A 946 -26.75 10.65 -5.62
C ALA A 946 -27.97 11.57 -5.34
N ALA A 947 -27.76 12.63 -4.54
CA ALA A 947 -28.81 13.59 -4.19
C ALA A 947 -29.14 14.65 -5.28
N ARG A 948 -28.36 14.71 -6.37
CA ARG A 948 -28.62 15.56 -7.55
C ARG A 948 -29.31 14.82 -8.68
N GLU A 949 -29.11 13.51 -8.76
CA GLU A 949 -29.58 12.66 -9.85
C GLU A 949 -30.84 11.85 -9.49
N ASP A 950 -31.39 12.08 -8.29
CA ASP A 950 -32.52 11.31 -7.74
C ASP A 950 -32.22 9.80 -7.58
N ASN A 951 -30.96 9.47 -7.31
CA ASN A 951 -30.47 8.10 -7.34
C ASN A 951 -30.47 7.48 -5.94
N GLU A 952 -31.61 6.88 -5.57
CA GLU A 952 -31.80 6.18 -4.29
C GLU A 952 -30.77 5.05 -4.07
N GLU A 953 -30.49 4.25 -5.10
CA GLU A 953 -29.56 3.11 -5.02
C GLU A 953 -28.12 3.59 -4.71
N MET A 954 -27.64 4.61 -5.42
CA MET A 954 -26.33 5.23 -5.14
C MET A 954 -26.30 5.91 -3.76
N LEU A 955 -27.41 6.50 -3.30
CA LEU A 955 -27.50 7.08 -1.96
C LEU A 955 -27.37 6.01 -0.88
N LEU A 956 -28.08 4.88 -1.06
CA LEU A 956 -28.03 3.73 -0.15
C LEU A 956 -26.64 3.09 -0.13
N GLU A 957 -25.97 2.93 -1.28
CA GLU A 957 -24.56 2.52 -1.34
C GLU A 957 -23.64 3.46 -0.53
N VAL A 958 -23.81 4.78 -0.70
CA VAL A 958 -23.04 5.79 0.05
C VAL A 958 -23.33 5.67 1.55
N PHE A 959 -24.57 5.39 1.93
CA PHE A 959 -25.00 5.25 3.33
C PHE A 959 -24.46 3.97 3.97
N GLU A 960 -24.46 2.84 3.26
CA GLU A 960 -23.84 1.59 3.73
C GLU A 960 -22.31 1.67 3.79
N ALA A 961 -21.67 2.33 2.82
CA ALA A 961 -20.22 2.59 2.84
C ALA A 961 -19.81 3.55 3.98
N GLY A 962 -20.68 4.51 4.29
CA GLY A 962 -20.57 5.40 5.45
C GLY A 962 -19.63 6.61 5.28
N GLY A 963 -19.64 7.48 6.29
CA GLY A 963 -18.59 8.48 6.58
C GLY A 963 -18.32 9.58 5.55
N PHE A 964 -19.22 9.74 4.56
CA PHE A 964 -19.56 11.04 3.99
C PHE A 964 -19.94 12.04 5.11
N ASP A 965 -19.73 13.34 4.88
CA ASP A 965 -20.41 14.39 5.66
C ASP A 965 -21.75 14.68 4.97
N ILE A 966 -22.85 14.28 5.62
CA ILE A 966 -24.21 14.47 5.08
C ILE A 966 -24.57 15.95 4.85
N ASN A 967 -23.87 16.86 5.55
CA ASN A 967 -24.04 18.30 5.49
C ASN A 967 -22.97 18.99 4.63
N PHE A 968 -22.18 18.21 3.87
CA PHE A 968 -21.17 18.75 2.97
C PHE A 968 -21.79 19.71 1.96
N GLN A 969 -21.26 20.94 1.91
CA GLN A 969 -21.72 21.99 1.01
C GLN A 969 -20.89 22.06 -0.27
N ASP A 970 -21.57 22.12 -1.42
CA ASP A 970 -20.95 22.35 -2.72
C ASP A 970 -20.47 23.81 -2.91
N GLY A 971 -19.94 24.14 -4.09
CA GLY A 971 -19.46 25.50 -4.41
C GLY A 971 -20.54 26.60 -4.33
N LEU A 972 -21.82 26.24 -4.45
CA LEU A 972 -22.99 27.11 -4.31
C LEU A 972 -23.53 27.15 -2.86
N GLY A 973 -22.99 26.32 -1.97
CA GLY A 973 -23.45 26.14 -0.59
C GLY A 973 -24.58 25.12 -0.42
N ASN A 974 -24.95 24.37 -1.46
CA ASN A 974 -26.01 23.39 -1.39
C ASN A 974 -25.48 22.08 -0.78
N THR A 975 -26.22 21.50 0.18
CA THR A 975 -25.97 20.15 0.73
C THR A 975 -26.71 19.08 -0.06
N ALA A 976 -26.50 17.79 0.24
CA ALA A 976 -27.32 16.72 -0.32
C ALA A 976 -28.82 16.99 -0.15
N LEU A 977 -29.24 17.39 1.06
CA LEU A 977 -30.61 17.79 1.38
C LEU A 977 -31.14 18.95 0.52
N HIS A 978 -30.29 19.93 0.15
CA HIS A 978 -30.71 21.00 -0.77
C HIS A 978 -31.01 20.48 -2.17
N ASN A 979 -30.19 19.56 -2.69
CA ASN A 979 -30.35 19.07 -4.06
C ASN A 979 -31.59 18.15 -4.16
N ALA A 980 -31.80 17.25 -3.19
CA ALA A 980 -33.00 16.41 -3.11
C ALA A 980 -34.29 17.25 -3.03
N VAL A 981 -34.30 18.30 -2.18
CA VAL A 981 -35.45 19.21 -2.06
C VAL A 981 -35.65 20.08 -3.31
N MET A 982 -34.60 20.42 -4.07
CA MET A 982 -34.74 21.15 -5.34
C MET A 982 -35.35 20.29 -6.44
N ASN A 983 -35.06 18.98 -6.46
CA ASN A 983 -35.61 18.04 -7.43
C ASN A 983 -37.02 17.55 -7.06
N GLY A 984 -37.40 17.62 -5.78
CA GLY A 984 -38.61 16.99 -5.27
C GLY A 984 -38.45 15.49 -4.97
N SER A 985 -37.20 15.03 -4.86
CA SER A 985 -36.78 13.64 -4.65
C SER A 985 -37.27 13.05 -3.31
N THR A 986 -38.44 12.40 -3.28
CA THR A 986 -39.07 11.93 -2.02
C THR A 986 -38.26 10.90 -1.26
N ASP A 987 -37.82 9.83 -1.91
CA ASP A 987 -37.21 8.70 -1.21
C ASP A 987 -35.77 9.03 -0.79
N VAL A 988 -35.01 9.69 -1.66
CA VAL A 988 -33.69 10.29 -1.34
C VAL A 988 -33.81 11.30 -0.19
N LEU A 989 -34.87 12.12 -0.14
CA LEU A 989 -35.13 13.06 0.96
C LEU A 989 -35.35 12.32 2.29
N GLU A 990 -36.26 11.34 2.33
CA GLU A 990 -36.54 10.57 3.54
C GLU A 990 -35.31 9.83 4.06
N HIS A 991 -34.52 9.21 3.18
CA HIS A 991 -33.25 8.60 3.56
C HIS A 991 -32.31 9.63 4.20
N ILE A 992 -32.09 10.79 3.55
CA ILE A 992 -31.24 11.87 4.08
C ILE A 992 -31.73 12.37 5.45
N LEU A 993 -33.04 12.59 5.62
CA LEU A 993 -33.63 13.07 6.87
C LEU A 993 -33.61 12.01 7.99
N SER A 994 -33.67 10.72 7.65
CA SER A 994 -33.62 9.61 8.62
C SER A 994 -32.25 9.45 9.29
N HIS A 995 -31.19 10.00 8.69
CA HIS A 995 -29.80 9.79 9.11
C HIS A 995 -29.43 10.68 10.32
N GLU A 996 -29.02 10.08 11.45
CA GLU A 996 -28.84 10.73 12.78
C GLU A 996 -27.97 12.02 12.82
N GLU A 997 -27.21 12.31 11.77
CA GLU A 997 -26.28 13.45 11.71
C GLU A 997 -26.68 14.52 10.67
N CYS A 998 -27.88 14.42 10.09
CA CYS A 998 -28.43 15.43 9.17
C CYS A 998 -28.72 16.77 9.89
N ASP A 999 -28.27 17.87 9.29
CA ASP A 999 -28.71 19.23 9.58
C ASP A 999 -29.86 19.57 8.62
N VAL A 1000 -31.00 19.98 9.17
CA VAL A 1000 -32.21 20.35 8.43
C VAL A 1000 -32.23 21.81 7.99
N ASP A 1001 -31.39 22.66 8.60
CA ASP A 1001 -31.30 24.11 8.35
C ASP A 1001 -29.94 24.63 7.81
N PRO A 1002 -29.13 23.87 7.04
CA PRO A 1002 -27.92 24.41 6.44
C PRO A 1002 -28.29 25.55 5.48
N ILE A 1003 -27.51 26.62 5.45
CA ILE A 1003 -27.77 27.80 4.60
C ILE A 1003 -26.87 27.85 3.37
N ASN A 1004 -27.46 27.93 2.18
CA ASN A 1004 -26.69 28.04 0.94
C ASN A 1004 -26.01 29.41 0.76
N ARG A 1005 -25.10 29.49 -0.22
CA ARG A 1005 -24.23 30.65 -0.44
C ARG A 1005 -24.87 31.69 -1.36
N THR A 1006 -25.72 31.25 -2.29
CA THR A 1006 -26.38 32.07 -3.30
C THR A 1006 -27.46 32.98 -2.71
N ASP A 1007 -28.42 32.41 -2.00
CA ASP A 1007 -29.66 33.05 -1.53
C ASP A 1007 -29.80 33.08 -0.01
N LYS A 1008 -28.88 32.47 0.75
CA LYS A 1008 -29.04 32.19 2.19
C LYS A 1008 -30.33 31.42 2.50
N ALA A 1009 -30.77 30.62 1.54
CA ALA A 1009 -31.92 29.73 1.70
C ALA A 1009 -31.49 28.50 2.52
N THR A 1010 -32.40 28.00 3.35
CA THR A 1010 -32.37 26.62 3.88
C THR A 1010 -33.16 25.71 2.94
N PRO A 1011 -33.09 24.37 3.08
CA PRO A 1011 -33.94 23.45 2.32
C PRO A 1011 -35.44 23.82 2.39
N LEU A 1012 -35.95 24.23 3.56
CA LEU A 1012 -37.34 24.68 3.73
C LEU A 1012 -37.70 25.92 2.88
N HIS A 1013 -36.74 26.81 2.57
CA HIS A 1013 -36.94 27.95 1.66
C HIS A 1013 -36.94 27.56 0.17
N LEU A 1014 -36.54 26.33 -0.17
CA LEU A 1014 -36.57 25.77 -1.52
C LEU A 1014 -37.80 24.88 -1.71
N ALA A 1015 -38.15 24.07 -0.71
CA ALA A 1015 -39.36 23.23 -0.71
C ALA A 1015 -40.64 24.02 -1.06
N VAL A 1016 -40.83 25.19 -0.42
CA VAL A 1016 -41.98 26.08 -0.66
C VAL A 1016 -42.03 26.70 -2.07
N LYS A 1017 -41.01 26.48 -2.92
CA LYS A 1017 -40.93 26.93 -4.31
C LYS A 1017 -41.15 25.81 -5.35
N LEU A 1018 -41.28 24.55 -4.93
CA LEU A 1018 -41.65 23.44 -5.84
C LEU A 1018 -42.98 23.78 -6.52
N GLU A 1019 -43.15 23.48 -7.80
CA GLU A 1019 -44.35 23.88 -8.56
C GLU A 1019 -45.58 23.03 -8.21
N ASP A 1020 -45.39 21.71 -8.11
CA ASP A 1020 -46.44 20.75 -7.75
C ASP A 1020 -46.94 20.95 -6.30
N PRO A 1021 -48.25 21.18 -6.07
CA PRO A 1021 -48.79 21.39 -4.72
C PRO A 1021 -48.76 20.18 -3.79
N GLU A 1022 -48.97 18.96 -4.30
CA GLU A 1022 -49.00 17.75 -3.48
C GLU A 1022 -47.58 17.38 -3.04
N LEU A 1023 -46.62 17.46 -3.97
CA LEU A 1023 -45.20 17.26 -3.69
C LEU A 1023 -44.64 18.34 -2.75
N ARG A 1024 -45.01 19.61 -2.96
CA ARG A 1024 -44.63 20.72 -2.08
C ARG A 1024 -45.15 20.51 -0.66
N ALA A 1025 -46.40 20.07 -0.49
CA ALA A 1025 -46.97 19.78 0.82
C ALA A 1025 -46.26 18.61 1.51
N TYR A 1026 -45.91 17.54 0.76
CA TYR A 1026 -45.14 16.41 1.29
C TYR A 1026 -43.75 16.84 1.79
N VAL A 1027 -42.94 17.43 0.91
CA VAL A 1027 -41.54 17.82 1.22
C VAL A 1027 -41.49 18.84 2.36
N VAL A 1028 -42.46 19.76 2.45
CA VAL A 1028 -42.57 20.67 3.59
C VAL A 1028 -42.97 19.95 4.88
N SER A 1029 -43.83 18.92 4.86
CA SER A 1029 -44.15 18.14 6.06
C SER A 1029 -42.91 17.40 6.58
N SER A 1030 -42.20 16.65 5.74
CA SER A 1030 -40.99 15.90 6.13
C SER A 1030 -39.91 16.80 6.75
N LEU A 1031 -39.66 17.97 6.16
CA LEU A 1031 -38.71 18.94 6.72
C LEU A 1031 -39.16 19.52 8.07
N LEU A 1032 -40.47 19.79 8.26
CA LEU A 1032 -41.01 20.30 9.52
C LEU A 1032 -41.05 19.22 10.62
N GLU A 1033 -41.27 17.95 10.24
CA GLU A 1033 -41.26 16.79 11.14
C GLU A 1033 -39.83 16.40 11.56
N ALA A 1034 -38.85 16.57 10.66
CA ALA A 1034 -37.42 16.52 10.99
C ALA A 1034 -36.92 17.76 11.77
N GLY A 1035 -37.75 18.81 11.90
CA GLY A 1035 -37.56 19.91 12.86
C GLY A 1035 -37.05 21.26 12.32
N ALA A 1036 -37.14 21.52 11.01
CA ALA A 1036 -36.60 22.73 10.39
C ALA A 1036 -37.18 24.06 10.94
N ASP A 1037 -36.32 25.03 11.24
CA ASP A 1037 -36.70 26.32 11.82
C ASP A 1037 -37.29 27.29 10.79
N THR A 1038 -38.62 27.28 10.76
CA THR A 1038 -39.48 28.24 10.05
C THR A 1038 -39.16 29.74 10.25
N LYS A 1039 -38.35 30.11 11.26
CA LYS A 1039 -37.99 31.50 11.59
C LYS A 1039 -36.70 31.96 10.91
N ILE A 1040 -35.90 31.06 10.34
CA ILE A 1040 -34.70 31.42 9.57
C ILE A 1040 -35.12 32.25 8.35
N LYS A 1041 -34.24 33.16 7.92
CA LYS A 1041 -34.51 34.11 6.85
C LYS A 1041 -33.45 34.07 5.76
N ASN A 1042 -33.94 34.14 4.52
CA ASN A 1042 -33.10 34.27 3.34
C ASN A 1042 -32.45 35.67 3.23
N LYS A 1043 -31.61 35.83 2.20
CA LYS A 1043 -30.91 37.06 1.79
C LYS A 1043 -31.84 38.27 1.54
N TYR A 1044 -33.12 38.02 1.31
CA TYR A 1044 -34.17 39.03 1.10
C TYR A 1044 -34.97 39.33 2.39
N ASN A 1045 -34.54 38.82 3.56
CA ASN A 1045 -35.17 38.98 4.87
C ASN A 1045 -36.58 38.33 4.96
N GLN A 1046 -36.89 37.41 4.05
CA GLN A 1046 -38.11 36.58 4.03
C GLN A 1046 -37.88 35.26 4.75
N THR A 1047 -38.87 34.78 5.49
CA THR A 1047 -38.95 33.39 5.99
C THR A 1047 -39.49 32.45 4.90
N ALA A 1048 -39.45 31.14 5.14
CA ALA A 1048 -40.14 30.17 4.28
C ALA A 1048 -41.65 30.46 4.17
N LEU A 1049 -42.31 30.93 5.23
CA LEU A 1049 -43.75 31.27 5.21
C LEU A 1049 -44.06 32.47 4.28
N ASP A 1050 -43.14 33.43 4.20
CA ASP A 1050 -43.28 34.62 3.34
C ASP A 1050 -43.09 34.30 1.84
N LEU A 1051 -42.61 33.10 1.51
CA LEU A 1051 -42.42 32.60 0.15
C LEU A 1051 -43.58 31.72 -0.35
N VAL A 1052 -44.43 31.20 0.54
CA VAL A 1052 -45.54 30.30 0.14
C VAL A 1052 -46.58 31.07 -0.69
N PRO A 1053 -47.03 30.53 -1.85
CA PRO A 1053 -48.07 31.13 -2.69
C PRO A 1053 -49.33 31.56 -1.94
N SER A 1054 -50.04 32.57 -2.45
CA SER A 1054 -51.19 33.18 -1.76
C SER A 1054 -52.40 32.27 -1.62
N ASP A 1055 -52.53 31.36 -2.57
CA ASP A 1055 -53.56 30.36 -2.84
C ASP A 1055 -53.25 28.99 -2.20
N ASP A 1056 -51.99 28.71 -1.88
CA ASP A 1056 -51.59 27.51 -1.13
C ASP A 1056 -51.91 27.68 0.36
N ALA A 1057 -53.14 27.31 0.73
CA ALA A 1057 -53.63 27.34 2.10
C ALA A 1057 -53.01 26.24 2.98
N ASP A 1058 -52.67 25.09 2.41
CA ASP A 1058 -52.31 23.87 3.14
C ASP A 1058 -50.85 23.89 3.60
N THR A 1059 -49.91 24.27 2.71
CA THR A 1059 -48.50 24.52 3.09
C THR A 1059 -48.40 25.63 4.14
N ARG A 1060 -49.26 26.65 4.05
CA ARG A 1060 -49.38 27.71 5.08
C ARG A 1060 -49.94 27.19 6.40
N ALA A 1061 -50.85 26.22 6.37
CA ALA A 1061 -51.38 25.57 7.58
C ALA A 1061 -50.31 24.69 8.25
N LEU A 1062 -49.53 23.91 7.49
CA LEU A 1062 -48.43 23.08 7.99
C LEU A 1062 -47.37 23.90 8.74
N ILE A 1063 -46.85 24.96 8.11
CA ILE A 1063 -45.82 25.82 8.73
C ILE A 1063 -46.34 26.50 10.01
N ARG A 1064 -47.59 27.01 10.00
CA ARG A 1064 -48.22 27.61 11.18
C ARG A 1064 -48.49 26.62 12.31
N LYS A 1065 -48.86 25.37 11.98
CA LYS A 1065 -49.05 24.28 12.93
C LYS A 1065 -47.74 23.94 13.66
N SER A 1066 -46.65 23.77 12.91
CA SER A 1066 -45.32 23.57 13.49
C SER A 1066 -44.89 24.72 14.41
N GLN A 1067 -45.08 25.98 13.96
CA GLN A 1067 -44.81 27.17 14.78
C GLN A 1067 -45.58 27.17 16.11
N ALA A 1068 -46.86 26.79 16.10
CA ALA A 1068 -47.68 26.70 17.32
C ALA A 1068 -47.24 25.55 18.25
N GLN A 1069 -46.85 24.39 17.69
CA GLN A 1069 -46.34 23.26 18.47
C GLN A 1069 -45.01 23.61 19.16
N ALA A 1070 -44.11 24.31 18.46
CA ALA A 1070 -42.84 24.78 19.02
C ALA A 1070 -43.00 25.75 20.20
N THR A 1071 -44.11 26.51 20.28
CA THR A 1071 -44.40 27.41 21.41
C THR A 1071 -45.02 26.75 22.63
N VAL A 1072 -45.53 25.51 22.52
CA VAL A 1072 -46.13 24.80 23.67
C VAL A 1072 -45.05 24.07 24.50
N SER A 1073 -43.90 23.73 23.92
CA SER A 1073 -42.86 22.93 24.56
C SER A 1073 -41.99 23.66 25.60
N THR A 1074 -42.21 24.95 25.86
CA THR A 1074 -41.28 25.78 26.65
C THR A 1074 -41.66 26.04 28.10
N ASP A 1075 -42.92 25.81 28.49
CA ASP A 1075 -43.45 26.36 29.75
C ASP A 1075 -43.50 25.34 30.92
N ASP A 1076 -43.44 24.03 30.64
CA ASP A 1076 -43.59 22.93 31.61
C ASP A 1076 -42.32 22.60 32.45
N VAL A 1077 -41.56 23.60 32.92
CA VAL A 1077 -40.44 23.38 33.86
C VAL A 1077 -40.37 24.47 34.96
N ALA A 1078 -41.27 24.39 35.94
CA ALA A 1078 -41.17 25.14 37.20
C ALA A 1078 -41.44 24.23 38.41
N SER A 1079 -40.57 24.32 39.41
CA SER A 1079 -40.47 23.43 40.58
C SER A 1079 -41.68 23.42 41.53
N ASP A 1080 -42.14 22.22 41.89
CA ASP A 1080 -42.76 21.95 43.20
C ASP A 1080 -41.67 21.80 44.29
N ASP A 1081 -41.76 22.57 45.37
CA ASP A 1081 -40.99 22.38 46.62
C ASP A 1081 -41.85 22.85 47.82
N ASP A 1082 -42.04 21.96 48.79
CA ASP A 1082 -42.83 21.99 50.04
C ASP A 1082 -43.64 23.27 50.45
N GLY A 1083 -44.97 23.15 50.64
CA GLY A 1083 -45.81 24.28 51.07
C GLY A 1083 -47.29 24.05 51.50
N GLU A 1084 -47.61 23.01 52.28
CA GLU A 1084 -48.94 22.86 52.93
C GLU A 1084 -49.13 23.78 54.18
N PRO A 1085 -50.37 24.03 54.69
CA PRO A 1085 -51.67 24.21 54.02
C PRO A 1085 -52.43 25.48 54.51
N GLY A 1086 -53.48 25.96 53.79
CA GLY A 1086 -54.20 27.18 54.23
C GLY A 1086 -55.55 27.53 53.58
N SER A 1087 -56.63 26.84 53.97
CA SER A 1087 -58.05 27.30 54.00
C SER A 1087 -58.69 28.09 52.82
N GLY A 1088 -59.67 27.47 52.16
CA GLY A 1088 -61.08 27.89 52.35
C GLY A 1088 -61.89 28.42 51.15
N SER A 1089 -63.01 27.73 50.84
CA SER A 1089 -64.18 28.13 50.01
C SER A 1089 -63.93 28.45 48.52
N GLY A 1090 -64.84 28.12 47.58
CA GLY A 1090 -66.12 27.39 47.69
C GLY A 1090 -66.95 27.51 46.40
N SER A 1091 -68.09 26.81 46.31
CA SER A 1091 -68.98 26.61 45.14
C SER A 1091 -68.34 25.83 43.97
N ASP A 1092 -68.89 24.72 43.44
CA ASP A 1092 -70.28 24.36 43.00
C ASP A 1092 -70.57 24.96 41.60
N ASP A 1093 -71.02 24.25 40.55
CA ASP A 1093 -71.56 22.86 40.40
C ASP A 1093 -71.15 22.20 39.05
N ASP A 1094 -71.42 20.89 38.94
CA ASP A 1094 -71.46 19.98 37.75
C ASP A 1094 -70.25 19.86 36.79
#